data_AF-A0A9N8CVL8-F1
#
_entry.id   AF-A0A9N8CVL8-F1
#
_cell.length_a   1.000
_cell.length_b   1.000
_cell.length_c   1.000
_cell.angle_alpha   90.00
_cell.angle_beta   90.00
_cell.angle_gamma   90.00
#
_symmetry.space_group_name_H-M   'P 1'
#
loop_
_entity.id
_entity.type
_entity.pdbx_description
1 polymer ?
#
loop_
_entity_poly.entity_id
_entity_poly.type
_entity_poly.pdbx_seq_one_letter_code
_entity_poly.pdbx_strand_id
1 'polypeptide(L)'
;MSENKLFDNYEIIERNLLKTESDKNIPEINLALKDGESYIIKYWPRNTLSDEQVLESIWQHELRQLQRLKGYPGVGDYIVNPVESKKTNDGYYLVLNSDGRVPTSYLLNKKTLSLPGKSHWLTRLKDPTIRIRFWKNISRVTSAIGLLHAQGLLHRHLDENAILTYNYESDDYNDFQLTGFEWSIRMPTLTTAKIEHSGEQGKISTFATDWVDLGVLISKFLKIEINKIKDLHFPAEYFITNNQLAISEVAIIRSLLGIQPIQQNAIKELLGEKEILQFIERITNELTDYYKRTKTIHGIAINTKFSQIDNNKEKKELFHCIQKVIHRKTQFTISRDDTEIIKNFVKDDLSETPVLFVNNYENDYYDVILKGKELFYVLTPFQPDHGTNDKTWKIGYSKHAYLELPNKFFSKENYIELNSNNIFCYTHHEAKNFLLNSNDSLNLMSWDIIFKEIGKTYNKKNEEHLKLLEGLTAVHITNIAYAKAEIFPVEILSEESDSENIGSWIFKFISRLDEATEELSKSLSIESPSVRLEKIINSSENNDKLSWSLVNNKDFSRVDDEILLEFYGFETDNKSQDIYSFTSKKPLPDWRDLYIVPDSLEGTLRQITRHANTLDMLENHVELMNVITSPNTHLTVSNEEIVAEDIMDSLDESKQKVFSKVLSTLPMNLVQGPPGVGKTHLVKALLTCPHD
;
A
#
# COMPACT_ATOMS: atom_id res chain seq x y z
N MET A 1 19.76 -2.49 43.31
CA MET A 1 20.03 -2.85 41.91
C MET A 1 18.96 -2.16 41.08
N SER A 2 19.33 -1.24 40.20
CA SER A 2 18.41 -0.32 39.53
C SER A 2 17.55 -1.05 38.49
N GLU A 3 16.24 -1.17 38.76
CA GLU A 3 15.23 -1.80 37.90
C GLU A 3 14.82 -0.93 36.69
N ASN A 4 15.76 -0.21 36.07
CA ASN A 4 15.51 0.69 34.93
C ASN A 4 15.76 0.02 33.56
N LYS A 5 15.57 -1.30 33.48
CA LYS A 5 15.99 -2.16 32.34
C LYS A 5 15.35 -1.86 30.98
N LEU A 6 14.29 -1.04 30.87
CA LEU A 6 13.76 -0.67 29.54
C LEU A 6 14.74 0.25 28.80
N PHE A 7 15.37 1.18 29.52
CA PHE A 7 16.31 2.15 28.94
C PHE A 7 17.68 1.55 28.62
N ASP A 8 18.02 0.38 29.16
CA ASP A 8 19.34 -0.23 28.93
C ASP A 8 19.52 -0.68 27.45
N ASN A 9 18.42 -0.95 26.74
CA ASN A 9 18.42 -1.36 25.33
C ASN A 9 18.03 -0.22 24.35
N TYR A 10 17.57 0.92 24.85
CA TYR A 10 17.08 2.04 24.05
C TYR A 10 17.83 3.32 24.41
N GLU A 11 18.62 3.84 23.47
CA GLU A 11 19.33 5.11 23.63
C GLU A 11 18.36 6.28 23.44
N ILE A 12 18.07 7.01 24.52
CA ILE A 12 17.15 8.16 24.44
C ILE A 12 17.85 9.35 23.78
N ILE A 13 17.36 9.74 22.59
CA ILE A 13 17.84 10.92 21.86
C ILE A 13 17.30 12.20 22.48
N GLU A 14 15.99 12.25 22.74
CA GLU A 14 15.30 13.43 23.25
C GLU A 14 14.14 13.03 24.15
N ARG A 15 14.06 13.64 25.34
CA ARG A 15 12.98 13.41 26.30
C ARG A 15 11.89 14.46 26.17
N ASN A 16 10.64 14.03 26.38
CA ASN A 16 9.46 14.88 26.38
C ASN A 16 9.43 15.86 25.18
N LEU A 17 9.39 15.28 23.97
CA LEU A 17 9.34 15.99 22.68
C LEU A 17 8.27 17.10 22.67
N LEU A 18 7.12 16.81 23.26
CA LEU A 18 5.97 17.71 23.27
C LEU A 18 6.02 18.76 24.37
N LYS A 19 6.97 18.66 25.31
CA LYS A 19 7.05 19.49 26.51
C LYS A 19 5.71 19.56 27.25
N THR A 20 5.02 18.43 27.31
CA THR A 20 3.79 18.32 28.10
C THR A 20 4.14 18.63 29.55
N GLU A 21 3.36 19.50 30.18
CA GLU A 21 3.36 19.57 31.64
C GLU A 21 2.94 18.20 32.17
N SER A 22 3.33 17.87 33.40
CA SER A 22 2.92 16.62 34.05
C SER A 22 1.43 16.66 34.44
N ASP A 23 0.58 16.90 33.44
CA ASP A 23 -0.86 16.83 33.53
C ASP A 23 -1.27 15.38 33.81
N LYS A 24 -2.35 15.22 34.57
CA LYS A 24 -2.84 13.90 34.96
C LYS A 24 -3.21 13.11 33.71
N ASN A 25 -2.56 11.97 33.51
CA ASN A 25 -2.89 10.93 32.52
C ASN A 25 -2.45 11.17 31.07
N ILE A 26 -1.66 12.21 30.78
CA ILE A 26 -1.06 12.41 29.43
C ILE A 26 0.34 11.77 29.40
N PRO A 27 0.68 10.96 28.38
CA PRO A 27 2.01 10.39 28.27
C PRO A 27 3.06 11.44 27.90
N GLU A 28 4.25 11.31 28.47
CA GLU A 28 5.47 11.91 27.92
C GLU A 28 5.89 11.13 26.67
N ILE A 29 6.24 11.85 25.59
CA ILE A 29 6.73 11.25 24.36
C ILE A 29 8.25 11.41 24.27
N ASN A 30 8.98 10.31 24.29
CA ASN A 30 10.43 10.26 24.19
C ASN A 30 10.87 9.68 22.84
N LEU A 31 11.94 10.22 22.25
CA LEU A 31 12.56 9.69 21.04
C LEU A 31 13.75 8.82 21.43
N ALA A 32 13.83 7.60 20.88
CA ALA A 32 14.87 6.64 21.20
C ALA A 32 15.47 5.98 19.95
N LEU A 33 16.71 5.48 20.06
CA LEU A 33 17.36 4.61 19.08
C LEU A 33 17.60 3.23 19.67
N LYS A 34 17.46 2.20 18.85
CA LYS A 34 17.90 0.84 19.15
C LYS A 34 18.38 0.19 17.86
N ASP A 35 19.59 -0.34 17.87
CA ASP A 35 20.23 -0.99 16.71
C ASP A 35 20.24 -0.14 15.42
N GLY A 36 20.26 1.20 15.57
CA GLY A 36 20.24 2.15 14.45
C GLY A 36 18.85 2.55 13.97
N GLU A 37 17.78 1.94 14.49
CA GLU A 37 16.39 2.27 14.19
C GLU A 37 15.79 3.23 15.23
N SER A 38 14.85 4.06 14.81
CA SER A 38 14.22 5.09 15.64
C SER A 38 12.84 4.67 16.14
N TYR A 39 12.61 4.91 17.43
CA TYR A 39 11.40 4.53 18.16
C TYR A 39 10.81 5.72 18.91
N ILE A 40 9.48 5.72 19.04
CA ILE A 40 8.77 6.60 19.97
C ILE A 40 8.42 5.79 21.22
N ILE A 41 8.80 6.30 22.39
CA ILE A 41 8.44 5.72 23.67
C ILE A 41 7.43 6.64 24.34
N LYS A 42 6.18 6.18 24.47
CA LYS A 42 5.18 6.81 25.32
C LYS A 42 5.38 6.34 26.76
N TYR A 43 5.44 7.29 27.68
CA TYR A 43 5.68 7.06 29.10
C TYR A 43 4.61 7.73 29.96
N TRP A 44 3.88 6.94 30.73
CA TRP A 44 2.93 7.43 31.73
C TRP A 44 3.57 7.33 33.12
N PRO A 45 4.11 8.44 33.68
CA PRO A 45 4.74 8.42 34.99
C PRO A 45 3.73 8.16 36.12
N ARG A 46 4.11 7.34 37.08
CA ARG A 46 3.38 7.21 38.34
C ARG A 46 3.53 8.51 39.13
N ASN A 47 2.40 9.08 39.55
CA ASN A 47 2.34 10.32 40.30
C ASN A 47 1.36 10.16 41.47
N THR A 48 1.71 10.69 42.65
CA THR A 48 0.84 10.79 43.84
C THR A 48 -0.56 11.40 43.59
N LEU A 49 -0.74 12.15 42.52
CA LEU A 49 -1.97 12.86 42.16
C LEU A 49 -2.84 12.10 41.14
N SER A 50 -2.33 11.04 40.54
CA SER A 50 -3.02 10.25 39.50
C SER A 50 -3.51 8.92 40.08
N ASP A 51 -4.71 8.50 39.69
CA ASP A 51 -5.22 7.18 40.06
C ASP A 51 -4.48 6.11 39.24
N GLU A 52 -3.80 5.20 39.94
CA GLU A 52 -3.01 4.13 39.33
C GLU A 52 -3.87 3.22 38.43
N GLN A 53 -5.11 2.93 38.84
CA GLN A 53 -6.02 2.09 38.09
C GLN A 53 -6.45 2.77 36.78
N VAL A 54 -6.61 4.09 36.80
CA VAL A 54 -6.96 4.88 35.62
C VAL A 54 -5.78 4.92 34.64
N LEU A 55 -4.55 5.16 35.12
CA LEU A 55 -3.35 5.15 34.28
C LEU A 55 -3.12 3.79 33.63
N GLU A 56 -3.24 2.72 34.40
CA GLU A 56 -3.13 1.35 33.89
C GLU A 56 -4.21 1.07 32.83
N SER A 57 -5.44 1.47 33.09
CA SER A 57 -6.56 1.29 32.16
C SER A 57 -6.34 2.03 30.84
N ILE A 58 -5.82 3.26 30.87
CA ILE A 58 -5.52 4.05 29.65
C ILE A 58 -4.40 3.38 28.84
N TRP A 59 -3.31 2.99 29.49
CA TRP A 59 -2.18 2.31 28.84
C TRP A 59 -2.61 0.97 28.22
N GLN A 60 -3.32 0.13 28.99
CA GLN A 60 -3.86 -1.13 28.50
C GLN A 60 -4.87 -0.94 27.37
N HIS A 61 -5.68 0.11 27.46
CA HIS A 61 -6.62 0.45 26.41
C HIS A 61 -5.89 0.78 25.09
N GLU A 62 -4.90 1.68 25.10
CA GLU A 62 -4.13 2.00 23.88
C GLU A 62 -3.41 0.77 23.32
N LEU A 63 -2.74 0.00 24.18
CA LEU A 63 -2.01 -1.21 23.77
C LEU A 63 -2.93 -2.20 23.04
N ARG A 64 -4.12 -2.49 23.59
CA ARG A 64 -5.09 -3.42 23.00
C ARG A 64 -5.60 -2.95 21.64
N GLN A 65 -5.86 -1.64 21.47
CA GLN A 65 -6.32 -1.10 20.19
C GLN A 65 -5.23 -1.21 19.12
N LEU A 66 -4.00 -0.85 19.46
CA LEU A 66 -2.86 -0.94 18.54
C LEU A 66 -2.52 -2.38 18.16
N GLN A 67 -2.51 -3.32 19.12
CA GLN A 67 -2.29 -4.74 18.84
C GLN A 67 -3.39 -5.32 17.92
N ARG A 68 -4.64 -4.91 18.12
CA ARG A 68 -5.75 -5.32 17.25
C ARG A 68 -5.59 -4.78 15.83
N LEU A 69 -5.21 -3.52 15.69
CA LEU A 69 -5.00 -2.88 14.39
C LEU A 69 -3.80 -3.49 13.66
N LYS A 70 -2.75 -3.88 14.39
CA LYS A 70 -1.58 -4.62 13.85
C LYS A 70 -1.95 -5.96 13.19
N GLY A 71 -3.14 -6.52 13.40
CA GLY A 71 -3.59 -7.73 12.71
C GLY A 71 -4.52 -7.48 11.52
N TYR A 72 -4.92 -6.23 11.30
CA TYR A 72 -6.03 -5.91 10.40
C TYR A 72 -5.56 -5.69 8.95
N PRO A 73 -6.19 -6.33 7.94
CA PRO A 73 -5.82 -6.15 6.55
C PRO A 73 -5.94 -4.70 6.10
N GLY A 74 -4.96 -4.25 5.33
CA GLY A 74 -4.88 -2.90 4.78
C GLY A 74 -4.26 -1.86 5.71
N VAL A 75 -3.94 -2.20 6.98
CA VAL A 75 -3.31 -1.24 7.92
C VAL A 75 -1.90 -0.87 7.52
N GLY A 76 -1.04 -1.83 7.21
CA GLY A 76 0.33 -1.57 6.73
C GLY A 76 1.05 -0.48 7.54
N ASP A 77 1.52 0.56 6.85
CA ASP A 77 2.22 1.72 7.45
C ASP A 77 1.30 2.93 7.74
N TYR A 78 -0.03 2.78 7.61
CA TYR A 78 -0.97 3.88 7.91
C TYR A 78 -1.06 4.19 9.41
N ILE A 79 -0.80 3.21 10.26
CA ILE A 79 -0.91 3.29 11.72
C ILE A 79 0.41 2.81 12.34
N VAL A 80 0.87 3.50 13.39
CA VAL A 80 2.12 3.16 14.07
C VAL A 80 2.04 1.80 14.76
N ASN A 81 3.11 1.01 14.66
CA ASN A 81 3.14 -0.35 15.18
C ASN A 81 3.67 -0.42 16.62
N PRO A 82 2.96 -1.07 17.56
CA PRO A 82 3.50 -1.36 18.88
C PRO A 82 4.53 -2.50 18.81
N VAL A 83 5.67 -2.30 19.48
CA VAL A 83 6.79 -3.26 19.51
C VAL A 83 6.96 -3.87 20.88
N GLU A 84 7.02 -3.04 21.91
CA GLU A 84 7.27 -3.48 23.28
C GLU A 84 6.41 -2.66 24.24
N SER A 85 5.94 -3.28 25.31
CA SER A 85 5.24 -2.60 26.40
C SER A 85 5.77 -3.11 27.73
N LYS A 86 5.78 -2.24 28.74
CA LYS A 86 6.32 -2.60 30.06
C LYS A 86 5.69 -1.82 31.20
N LYS A 87 5.31 -2.53 32.25
CA LYS A 87 4.95 -1.98 33.56
C LYS A 87 6.19 -1.97 34.46
N THR A 88 6.42 -0.85 35.15
CA THR A 88 7.53 -0.68 36.11
C THR A 88 7.07 0.07 37.35
N ASN A 89 7.95 0.17 38.34
CA ASN A 89 7.75 0.98 39.54
C ASN A 89 7.67 2.50 39.25
N ASP A 90 8.30 2.97 38.16
CA ASP A 90 8.33 4.39 37.79
C ASP A 90 7.12 4.78 36.91
N GLY A 91 6.55 3.83 36.17
CA GLY A 91 5.38 4.05 35.34
C GLY A 91 5.13 2.97 34.30
N TYR A 92 4.28 3.31 33.33
CA TYR A 92 3.89 2.46 32.21
C TYR A 92 4.55 2.94 30.92
N TYR A 93 5.02 2.01 30.10
CA TYR A 93 5.72 2.30 28.85
C TYR A 93 5.09 1.57 27.67
N LEU A 94 5.07 2.27 26.53
CA LEU A 94 4.70 1.73 25.24
C LEU A 94 5.71 2.21 24.19
N VAL A 95 6.40 1.25 23.56
CA VAL A 95 7.38 1.47 22.51
C VAL A 95 6.72 1.25 21.15
N LEU A 96 6.78 2.28 20.32
CA LEU A 96 6.20 2.35 19.00
C LEU A 96 7.34 2.41 17.96
N ASN A 97 7.28 1.54 16.94
CA ASN A 97 8.15 1.67 15.79
C ASN A 97 7.61 2.81 14.91
N SER A 98 8.25 3.97 15.00
CA SER A 98 7.88 5.13 14.19
C SER A 98 8.68 5.21 12.90
N ASP A 99 9.67 4.33 12.71
CA ASP A 99 10.56 4.32 11.55
C ASP A 99 11.06 5.74 11.25
N GLY A 100 11.64 6.42 12.25
CA GLY A 100 12.17 7.79 12.10
C GLY A 100 11.14 8.93 12.05
N ARG A 101 9.84 8.62 12.11
CA ARG A 101 8.77 9.63 12.19
C ARG A 101 8.63 10.17 13.62
N VAL A 102 8.19 11.42 13.72
CA VAL A 102 7.92 12.15 14.97
C VAL A 102 6.60 12.92 14.86
N PRO A 103 5.95 13.29 15.99
CA PRO A 103 4.71 14.06 15.97
C PRO A 103 4.84 15.39 15.20
N THR A 104 3.83 15.75 14.41
CA THR A 104 3.88 16.99 13.61
C THR A 104 3.96 18.24 14.47
N SER A 105 3.33 18.24 15.64
CA SER A 105 3.40 19.33 16.63
C SER A 105 4.84 19.65 17.08
N TYR A 106 5.66 18.61 17.28
CA TYR A 106 7.08 18.77 17.61
C TYR A 106 7.83 19.54 16.51
N LEU A 107 7.56 19.22 15.25
CA LEU A 107 8.18 19.89 14.10
C LEU A 107 7.66 21.31 13.90
N LEU A 108 6.37 21.57 14.17
CA LEU A 108 5.79 22.90 14.04
C LEU A 108 6.29 23.87 15.13
N ASN A 109 6.66 23.36 16.31
CA ASN A 109 7.08 24.16 17.47
C ASN A 109 8.60 24.33 17.61
N LYS A 110 9.42 23.62 16.81
CA LYS A 110 10.88 23.65 16.92
C LYS A 110 11.46 24.96 16.38
N LYS A 111 11.88 25.86 17.29
CA LYS A 111 12.46 27.20 16.98
C LYS A 111 13.65 27.18 16.01
N THR A 112 14.39 26.08 15.90
CA THR A 112 15.54 25.94 14.99
C THR A 112 15.16 25.73 13.53
N LEU A 113 13.90 25.35 13.24
CA LEU A 113 13.36 25.19 11.88
C LEU A 113 12.87 26.53 11.29
N SER A 114 13.11 27.66 11.98
CA SER A 114 12.73 29.01 11.53
C SER A 114 13.79 29.71 10.65
N LEU A 115 14.94 29.07 10.40
CA LEU A 115 15.97 29.56 9.47
C LEU A 115 15.61 29.13 8.03
N PRO A 116 15.62 30.05 7.04
CA PRO A 116 15.38 29.69 5.64
C PRO A 116 16.45 28.69 5.17
N GLY A 117 16.01 27.49 4.80
CA GLY A 117 16.87 26.37 4.37
C GLY A 117 16.84 25.14 5.28
N LYS A 118 16.38 25.27 6.54
CA LYS A 118 16.23 24.13 7.48
C LYS A 118 14.80 23.92 7.96
N SER A 119 13.80 24.48 7.28
CA SER A 119 12.40 24.38 7.71
C SER A 119 11.71 23.12 7.17
N HIS A 120 11.01 22.40 8.04
CA HIS A 120 10.26 21.21 7.65
C HIS A 120 9.22 21.54 6.55
N TRP A 121 8.95 20.60 5.64
CA TRP A 121 8.07 20.83 4.49
C TRP A 121 6.66 21.27 4.89
N LEU A 122 6.14 20.82 6.05
CA LEU A 122 4.84 21.25 6.59
C LEU A 122 4.73 22.76 6.88
N THR A 123 5.84 23.47 6.98
CA THR A 123 5.82 24.93 7.16
C THR A 123 5.74 25.71 5.84
N ARG A 124 5.94 25.02 4.71
CA ARG A 124 6.06 25.58 3.36
C ARG A 124 4.90 25.20 2.44
N LEU A 125 3.72 24.96 3.00
CA LEU A 125 2.51 24.56 2.26
C LEU A 125 2.02 25.58 1.21
N LYS A 126 2.62 26.77 1.10
CA LYS A 126 2.35 27.69 -0.01
C LYS A 126 2.97 27.23 -1.34
N ASP A 127 4.00 26.39 -1.30
CA ASP A 127 4.56 25.77 -2.51
C ASP A 127 3.57 24.71 -3.02
N PRO A 128 3.07 24.81 -4.27
CA PRO A 128 2.10 23.84 -4.79
C PRO A 128 2.59 22.40 -4.78
N THR A 129 3.89 22.16 -4.95
CA THR A 129 4.46 20.80 -4.92
C THR A 129 4.35 20.18 -3.55
N ILE A 130 4.63 20.99 -2.52
CA ILE A 130 4.50 20.63 -1.12
C ILE A 130 3.01 20.53 -0.75
N ARG A 131 2.14 21.36 -1.32
CA ARG A 131 0.69 21.27 -1.13
C ARG A 131 0.11 19.97 -1.70
N ILE A 132 0.59 19.52 -2.86
CA ILE A 132 0.22 18.22 -3.44
C ILE A 132 0.70 17.09 -2.52
N ARG A 133 1.94 17.15 -2.02
CA ARG A 133 2.45 16.19 -0.99
C ARG A 133 1.52 16.16 0.22
N PHE A 134 1.17 17.33 0.76
CA PHE A 134 0.27 17.45 1.89
C PHE A 134 -1.06 16.74 1.67
N TRP A 135 -1.74 16.97 0.54
CA TRP A 135 -3.01 16.31 0.25
C TRP A 135 -2.90 14.80 0.03
N LYS A 136 -1.79 14.31 -0.54
CA LYS A 136 -1.51 12.86 -0.58
C LYS A 136 -1.36 12.27 0.81
N ASN A 137 -0.69 12.98 1.71
CA ASN A 137 -0.56 12.60 3.10
C ASN A 137 -1.89 12.69 3.88
N ILE A 138 -2.75 13.66 3.58
CA ILE A 138 -4.14 13.67 4.09
C ILE A 138 -4.93 12.45 3.58
N SER A 139 -4.70 12.00 2.34
CA SER A 139 -5.32 10.77 1.83
C SER A 139 -4.93 9.56 2.68
N ARG A 140 -3.66 9.46 3.11
CA ARG A 140 -3.21 8.41 4.03
C ARG A 140 -3.94 8.45 5.37
N VAL A 141 -4.10 9.63 5.95
CA VAL A 141 -4.83 9.80 7.22
C VAL A 141 -6.31 9.42 7.03
N THR A 142 -6.92 9.80 5.91
CA THR A 142 -8.29 9.39 5.57
C THR A 142 -8.42 7.87 5.49
N SER A 143 -7.47 7.18 4.84
CA SER A 143 -7.45 5.71 4.80
C SER A 143 -7.25 5.10 6.18
N ALA A 144 -6.36 5.65 7.01
CA ALA A 144 -6.17 5.20 8.39
C ALA A 144 -7.49 5.28 9.17
N ILE A 145 -8.20 6.41 9.13
CA ILE A 145 -9.50 6.60 9.79
C ILE A 145 -10.55 5.63 9.24
N GLY A 146 -10.60 5.45 7.92
CA GLY A 146 -11.51 4.49 7.27
C GLY A 146 -11.32 3.06 7.77
N LEU A 147 -10.07 2.63 7.95
CA LEU A 147 -9.74 1.33 8.54
C LEU A 147 -10.21 1.22 10.01
N LEU A 148 -10.09 2.29 10.81
CA LEU A 148 -10.64 2.33 12.17
C LEU A 148 -12.17 2.16 12.13
N HIS A 149 -12.84 2.91 11.26
CA HIS A 149 -14.30 2.91 11.14
C HIS A 149 -14.84 1.56 10.67
N ALA A 150 -14.14 0.90 9.75
CA ALA A 150 -14.45 -0.47 9.30
C ALA A 150 -14.41 -1.48 10.46
N GLN A 151 -13.63 -1.21 11.51
CA GLN A 151 -13.57 -2.02 12.74
C GLN A 151 -14.52 -1.56 13.85
N GLY A 152 -15.33 -0.54 13.58
CA GLY A 152 -16.22 0.09 14.54
C GLY A 152 -15.47 0.88 15.61
N LEU A 153 -14.26 1.36 15.32
CA LEU A 153 -13.42 2.14 16.23
C LEU A 153 -13.46 3.62 15.86
N LEU A 154 -13.59 4.50 16.84
CA LEU A 154 -13.39 5.95 16.69
C LEU A 154 -12.03 6.36 17.22
N HIS A 155 -11.37 7.31 16.57
CA HIS A 155 -10.12 7.88 17.05
C HIS A 155 -10.35 8.88 18.21
N ARG A 156 -11.35 9.78 18.09
CA ARG A 156 -11.78 10.80 19.09
C ARG A 156 -10.78 11.88 19.47
N HIS A 157 -9.52 11.74 19.11
CA HIS A 157 -8.49 12.73 19.43
C HIS A 157 -7.52 12.96 18.26
N LEU A 158 -8.06 13.29 17.08
CA LEU A 158 -7.24 13.51 15.89
C LEU A 158 -6.70 14.95 15.88
N ASP A 159 -5.44 15.12 16.30
CA ASP A 159 -4.75 16.41 16.38
C ASP A 159 -3.32 16.35 15.80
N GLU A 160 -2.52 17.41 15.97
CA GLU A 160 -1.14 17.47 15.49
C GLU A 160 -0.19 16.47 16.18
N ASN A 161 -0.55 15.96 17.37
CA ASN A 161 0.21 14.95 18.10
C ASN A 161 -0.10 13.54 17.59
N ALA A 162 -1.33 13.32 17.13
CA ALA A 162 -1.81 12.07 16.53
C ALA A 162 -1.21 11.77 15.15
N ILE A 163 -0.59 12.75 14.48
CA ILE A 163 0.06 12.55 13.17
C ILE A 163 1.57 12.50 13.32
N LEU A 164 2.18 11.42 12.86
CA LEU A 164 3.62 11.24 12.74
C LEU A 164 4.08 11.52 11.29
N THR A 165 5.26 12.12 11.14
CA THR A 165 5.92 12.38 9.83
C THR A 165 7.44 12.38 10.02
N TYR A 166 8.22 12.13 8.97
CA TYR A 166 9.69 12.13 9.07
C TYR A 166 10.20 13.49 9.51
N ASN A 167 11.24 13.50 10.36
CA ASN A 167 11.90 14.75 10.77
C ASN A 167 12.90 15.29 9.71
N TYR A 168 13.13 14.54 8.64
CA TYR A 168 13.99 14.86 7.50
C TYR A 168 13.19 14.93 6.18
N GLU A 169 13.75 15.58 5.17
CA GLU A 169 13.18 15.51 3.82
C GLU A 169 13.42 14.11 3.25
N SER A 170 12.42 13.25 3.37
CA SER A 170 12.37 11.96 2.67
C SER A 170 11.88 12.17 1.23
N ASP A 171 12.50 11.43 0.30
CA ASP A 171 12.00 11.22 -1.06
C ASP A 171 10.73 10.36 -1.07
N ASP A 172 10.37 9.73 0.06
CA ASP A 172 9.03 9.19 0.26
C ASP A 172 8.04 10.33 0.58
N TYR A 173 7.14 10.60 -0.37
CA TYR A 173 6.17 11.67 -0.28
C TYR A 173 4.93 11.30 0.55
N ASN A 174 4.85 10.05 1.00
CA ASN A 174 3.70 9.44 1.67
C ASN A 174 4.09 8.99 3.09
N ASP A 175 4.34 9.96 3.97
CA ASP A 175 4.98 9.74 5.27
C ASP A 175 4.07 9.93 6.49
N PHE A 176 2.82 10.36 6.31
CA PHE A 176 1.88 10.50 7.43
C PHE A 176 1.46 9.13 7.97
N GLN A 177 1.57 8.99 9.29
CA GLN A 177 1.18 7.79 10.03
C GLN A 177 0.38 8.20 11.28
N LEU A 178 -0.67 7.44 11.60
CA LEU A 178 -1.58 7.73 12.71
C LEU A 178 -1.09 7.09 14.02
N THR A 179 -1.19 7.85 15.12
CA THR A 179 -0.95 7.44 16.52
C THR A 179 -1.98 8.13 17.43
N GLY A 180 -1.93 7.89 18.74
CA GLY A 180 -2.77 8.62 19.70
C GLY A 180 -4.08 7.89 20.05
N PHE A 181 -3.99 6.58 20.32
CA PHE A 181 -5.16 5.72 20.50
C PHE A 181 -5.66 5.66 21.96
N GLU A 182 -5.12 6.48 22.86
CA GLU A 182 -5.49 6.55 24.29
C GLU A 182 -6.99 6.79 24.50
N TRP A 183 -7.60 7.60 23.62
CA TRP A 183 -8.99 8.03 23.73
C TRP A 183 -9.94 7.33 22.77
N SER A 184 -9.43 6.40 21.98
CA SER A 184 -10.22 5.68 21.01
C SER A 184 -11.35 4.89 21.69
N ILE A 185 -12.45 4.64 20.99
CA ILE A 185 -13.55 3.84 21.56
C ILE A 185 -14.21 2.99 20.49
N ARG A 186 -14.58 1.78 20.88
CA ARG A 186 -15.39 0.91 20.03
C ARG A 186 -16.86 1.32 20.14
N MET A 187 -17.48 1.56 19.00
CA MET A 187 -18.92 1.67 18.92
C MET A 187 -19.55 0.29 19.15
N PRO A 188 -20.38 0.11 20.18
CA PRO A 188 -21.06 -1.15 20.39
C PRO A 188 -21.99 -1.42 19.21
N THR A 189 -21.79 -2.54 18.52
CA THR A 189 -22.73 -3.06 17.52
C THR A 189 -23.99 -3.49 18.25
N LEU A 190 -24.96 -2.57 18.34
CA LEU A 190 -26.34 -2.75 18.83
C LEU A 190 -26.63 -4.11 19.50
N THR A 191 -26.45 -4.18 20.81
CA THR A 191 -27.34 -4.89 21.74
C THR A 191 -27.04 -4.43 23.18
N THR A 192 -27.99 -3.73 23.79
CA THR A 192 -28.19 -3.60 25.25
C THR A 192 -27.14 -2.91 26.15
N ALA A 193 -26.20 -2.12 25.64
CA ALA A 193 -25.37 -1.29 26.54
C ALA A 193 -26.11 0.01 26.93
N LYS A 194 -26.32 0.25 28.24
CA LYS A 194 -26.70 1.57 28.74
C LYS A 194 -25.55 2.53 28.44
N ILE A 195 -25.83 3.57 27.65
CA ILE A 195 -24.86 4.64 27.36
C ILE A 195 -24.78 5.49 28.62
N GLU A 196 -23.80 5.24 29.48
CA GLU A 196 -23.42 6.19 30.53
C GLU A 196 -22.46 7.23 29.95
N HIS A 197 -22.75 8.51 30.20
CA HIS A 197 -21.92 9.61 29.75
C HIS A 197 -20.64 9.69 30.58
N SER A 198 -19.55 9.06 30.13
CA SER A 198 -18.22 9.21 30.76
C SER A 198 -17.23 9.84 29.78
N GLY A 199 -16.93 11.14 29.98
CA GLY A 199 -15.91 11.92 29.26
C GLY A 199 -16.08 13.43 29.49
N GLU A 200 -14.98 14.20 29.49
CA GLU A 200 -14.89 15.62 29.92
C GLU A 200 -15.76 16.63 29.15
N GLN A 201 -16.45 16.23 28.09
CA GLN A 201 -17.60 16.97 27.57
C GLN A 201 -18.63 15.93 27.17
N GLY A 202 -19.87 16.04 27.66
CA GLY A 202 -21.00 15.17 27.30
C GLY A 202 -21.46 15.27 25.84
N LYS A 203 -20.51 15.35 24.89
CA LYS A 203 -20.72 15.33 23.45
C LYS A 203 -20.79 13.88 22.98
N ILE A 204 -21.81 13.60 22.17
CA ILE A 204 -21.98 12.33 21.48
C ILE A 204 -20.90 12.25 20.39
N SER A 205 -19.95 11.33 20.53
CA SER A 205 -18.96 11.02 19.47
C SER A 205 -19.56 10.04 18.47
N THR A 206 -19.31 10.22 17.18
CA THR A 206 -19.78 9.36 16.08
C THR A 206 -18.66 9.21 15.04
N PHE A 207 -18.82 8.35 14.02
CA PHE A 207 -17.83 8.29 12.93
C PHE A 207 -17.64 9.65 12.25
N ALA A 208 -18.71 10.47 12.17
CA ALA A 208 -18.63 11.82 11.64
C ALA A 208 -17.74 12.75 12.47
N THR A 209 -17.56 12.51 13.78
CA THR A 209 -16.71 13.39 14.60
C THR A 209 -15.23 13.27 14.23
N ASP A 210 -14.74 12.07 13.87
CA ASP A 210 -13.36 11.91 13.40
C ASP A 210 -13.11 12.68 12.08
N TRP A 211 -14.11 12.75 11.19
CA TRP A 211 -14.03 13.56 9.97
C TRP A 211 -14.03 15.06 10.26
N VAL A 212 -14.81 15.50 11.25
CA VAL A 212 -14.78 16.90 11.72
C VAL A 212 -13.41 17.24 12.29
N ASP A 213 -12.83 16.36 13.10
CA ASP A 213 -11.49 16.55 13.66
C ASP A 213 -10.43 16.61 12.55
N LEU A 214 -10.56 15.80 11.50
CA LEU A 214 -9.70 15.89 10.31
C LEU A 214 -9.83 17.26 9.64
N GLY A 215 -11.05 17.79 9.49
CA GLY A 215 -11.28 19.13 8.95
C GLY A 215 -10.66 20.24 9.80
N VAL A 216 -10.71 20.11 11.13
CA VAL A 216 -10.04 21.02 12.07
C VAL A 216 -8.53 20.93 11.92
N LEU A 217 -7.97 19.72 11.89
CA LEU A 217 -6.54 19.46 11.74
C LEU A 217 -5.98 20.04 10.42
N ILE A 218 -6.66 19.81 9.30
CA ILE A 218 -6.30 20.40 8.00
C ILE A 218 -6.30 21.93 8.09
N SER A 219 -7.32 22.52 8.74
CA SER A 219 -7.40 23.97 8.92
C SER A 219 -6.21 24.52 9.70
N LYS A 220 -5.76 23.82 10.75
CA LYS A 220 -4.58 24.21 11.53
C LYS A 220 -3.29 24.14 10.70
N PHE A 221 -3.06 23.05 9.96
CA PHE A 221 -1.88 22.93 9.08
C PHE A 221 -1.85 24.04 8.02
N LEU A 222 -3.00 24.36 7.42
CA LEU A 222 -3.14 25.43 6.43
C LEU A 222 -3.22 26.84 7.02
N LYS A 223 -3.13 26.97 8.35
CA LYS A 223 -3.20 28.24 9.09
C LYS A 223 -4.48 29.03 8.79
N ILE A 224 -5.61 28.33 8.73
CA ILE A 224 -6.95 28.89 8.51
C ILE A 224 -7.63 29.07 9.86
N GLU A 225 -8.24 30.24 10.08
CA GLU A 225 -9.05 30.46 11.27
C GLU A 225 -10.35 29.65 11.21
N ILE A 226 -10.51 28.72 12.16
CA ILE A 226 -11.63 27.77 12.18
C ILE A 226 -13.01 28.46 12.23
N ASN A 227 -13.12 29.59 12.93
CA ASN A 227 -14.37 30.34 13.04
C ASN A 227 -14.78 30.96 11.69
N LYS A 228 -13.80 31.41 10.90
CA LYS A 228 -14.06 32.02 9.59
C LYS A 228 -14.46 30.97 8.56
N ILE A 229 -13.79 29.81 8.52
CA ILE A 229 -14.11 28.76 7.53
C ILE A 229 -15.50 28.13 7.79
N LYS A 230 -15.92 28.10 9.07
CA LYS A 230 -17.26 27.71 9.52
C LYS A 230 -18.36 28.69 9.13
N ASP A 231 -18.04 29.97 9.05
CA ASP A 231 -18.99 31.01 8.74
C ASP A 231 -19.15 31.19 7.21
N LEU A 232 -20.37 30.96 6.72
CA LEU A 232 -20.72 31.07 5.30
C LEU A 232 -20.71 32.52 4.79
N HIS A 233 -20.67 33.53 5.67
CA HIS A 233 -20.49 34.93 5.27
C HIS A 233 -19.10 35.19 4.66
N PHE A 234 -18.10 34.36 4.97
CA PHE A 234 -16.81 34.40 4.28
C PHE A 234 -16.90 33.53 3.03
N PRO A 235 -16.98 34.10 1.82
CA PRO A 235 -17.10 33.29 0.61
C PRO A 235 -15.77 32.58 0.30
N ALA A 236 -15.76 31.61 -0.63
CA ALA A 236 -14.54 30.85 -0.92
C ALA A 236 -13.39 31.74 -1.39
N GLU A 237 -13.71 32.83 -2.10
CA GLU A 237 -12.80 33.87 -2.60
C GLU A 237 -11.98 34.53 -1.47
N TYR A 238 -12.52 34.62 -0.26
CA TYR A 238 -11.80 35.12 0.91
C TYR A 238 -10.56 34.27 1.22
N PHE A 239 -10.72 32.94 1.20
CA PHE A 239 -9.64 32.00 1.52
C PHE A 239 -8.68 31.81 0.35
N ILE A 240 -9.16 31.95 -0.89
CA ILE A 240 -8.29 32.00 -2.08
C ILE A 240 -7.32 33.17 -1.96
N THR A 241 -7.84 34.36 -1.59
CA THR A 241 -7.03 35.58 -1.53
C THR A 241 -6.06 35.59 -0.34
N ASN A 242 -6.53 35.21 0.85
CA ASN A 242 -5.74 35.32 2.08
C ASN A 242 -4.86 34.11 2.36
N ASN A 243 -5.26 32.92 1.92
CA ASN A 243 -4.61 31.64 2.22
C ASN A 243 -4.08 30.91 0.98
N GLN A 244 -4.29 31.44 -0.23
CA GLN A 244 -3.85 30.85 -1.51
C GLN A 244 -4.41 29.42 -1.70
N LEU A 245 -5.65 29.19 -1.28
CA LEU A 245 -6.34 27.91 -1.46
C LEU A 245 -7.04 27.85 -2.82
N ALA A 246 -7.25 26.64 -3.33
CA ALA A 246 -8.21 26.37 -4.38
C ALA A 246 -9.65 26.30 -3.82
N ILE A 247 -10.64 26.49 -4.70
CA ILE A 247 -12.07 26.37 -4.35
C ILE A 247 -12.37 24.98 -3.79
N SER A 248 -11.80 23.93 -4.39
CA SER A 248 -11.94 22.54 -3.97
C SER A 248 -11.36 22.29 -2.58
N GLU A 249 -10.22 22.89 -2.23
CA GLU A 249 -9.64 22.81 -0.88
C GLU A 249 -10.57 23.43 0.17
N VAL A 250 -11.11 24.62 -0.09
CA VAL A 250 -12.11 25.26 0.79
C VAL A 250 -13.34 24.36 0.93
N ALA A 251 -13.76 23.75 -0.18
CA ALA A 251 -14.97 22.96 -0.21
C ALA A 251 -14.85 21.67 0.61
N ILE A 252 -13.75 20.92 0.50
CA ILE A 252 -13.57 19.70 1.29
C ILE A 252 -13.46 19.99 2.79
N ILE A 253 -12.77 21.08 3.17
CA ILE A 253 -12.65 21.47 4.58
C ILE A 253 -14.05 21.78 5.14
N ARG A 254 -14.87 22.50 4.40
CA ARG A 254 -16.25 22.79 4.82
C ARG A 254 -17.13 21.54 4.87
N SER A 255 -16.90 20.59 3.97
CA SER A 255 -17.61 19.31 3.98
C SER A 255 -17.24 18.46 5.19
N LEU A 256 -15.95 18.32 5.49
CA LEU A 256 -15.46 17.61 6.68
C LEU A 256 -16.00 18.22 7.97
N LEU A 257 -16.12 19.55 8.03
CA LEU A 257 -16.70 20.27 9.17
C LEU A 257 -18.25 20.21 9.25
N GLY A 258 -18.91 19.49 8.34
CA GLY A 258 -20.37 19.31 8.32
C GLY A 258 -21.17 20.54 7.87
N ILE A 259 -20.51 21.57 7.31
CA ILE A 259 -21.16 22.84 6.93
C ILE A 259 -21.92 22.68 5.61
N GLN A 260 -21.35 21.93 4.67
CA GLN A 260 -21.92 21.69 3.34
C GLN A 260 -21.77 20.21 2.92
N PRO A 261 -22.65 19.67 2.06
CA PRO A 261 -22.50 18.29 1.59
C PRO A 261 -21.30 18.15 0.65
N ILE A 262 -20.70 16.96 0.60
CA ILE A 262 -19.56 16.65 -0.29
C ILE A 262 -19.99 16.47 -1.76
N GLN A 263 -21.23 16.01 -1.98
CA GLN A 263 -21.88 15.86 -3.29
C GLN A 263 -23.30 16.42 -3.23
N GLN A 264 -23.82 16.88 -4.38
CA GLN A 264 -25.22 17.27 -4.48
C GLN A 264 -26.10 16.04 -4.21
N ASN A 265 -27.02 16.13 -3.26
CA ASN A 265 -27.92 15.06 -2.75
C ASN A 265 -27.31 14.06 -1.75
N ALA A 266 -26.07 14.24 -1.29
CA ALA A 266 -25.54 13.45 -0.17
C ALA A 266 -26.20 13.88 1.15
N ILE A 267 -26.55 12.90 1.99
CA ILE A 267 -27.00 13.17 3.37
C ILE A 267 -25.81 13.78 4.12
N LYS A 268 -25.98 14.99 4.68
CA LYS A 268 -24.92 15.77 5.36
C LYS A 268 -24.18 14.99 6.47
N GLU A 269 -24.80 13.95 7.01
CA GLU A 269 -24.33 13.19 8.19
C GLU A 269 -23.63 11.86 7.83
N LEU A 270 -23.59 11.47 6.55
CA LEU A 270 -22.98 10.22 6.08
C LEU A 270 -21.85 10.51 5.08
N LEU A 271 -20.73 10.99 5.61
CA LEU A 271 -19.46 11.06 4.89
C LEU A 271 -18.74 9.72 5.03
N GLY A 272 -18.49 9.05 3.90
CA GLY A 272 -17.66 7.85 3.86
C GLY A 272 -16.22 8.16 3.44
N GLU A 273 -15.32 7.24 3.78
CA GLU A 273 -13.90 7.30 3.41
C GLU A 273 -13.72 7.46 1.89
N LYS A 274 -14.47 6.67 1.10
CA LYS A 274 -14.33 6.61 -0.36
C LYS A 274 -14.64 7.96 -1.02
N GLU A 275 -15.71 8.64 -0.57
CA GLU A 275 -16.09 9.95 -1.10
C GLU A 275 -15.05 11.02 -0.77
N ILE A 276 -14.48 10.97 0.44
CA ILE A 276 -13.41 11.90 0.87
C ILE A 276 -12.15 11.66 0.02
N LEU A 277 -11.74 10.40 -0.16
CA LEU A 277 -10.57 10.04 -0.96
C LEU A 277 -10.71 10.50 -2.41
N GLN A 278 -11.87 10.26 -3.05
CA GLN A 278 -12.14 10.73 -4.41
C GLN A 278 -12.07 12.26 -4.52
N PHE A 279 -12.55 12.98 -3.51
CA PHE A 279 -12.48 14.44 -3.50
C PHE A 279 -11.03 14.93 -3.34
N ILE A 280 -10.25 14.32 -2.44
CA ILE A 280 -8.84 14.65 -2.27
C ILE A 280 -8.05 14.35 -3.54
N GLU A 281 -8.34 13.22 -4.21
CA GLU A 281 -7.72 12.90 -5.50
C GLU A 281 -8.01 14.00 -6.53
N ARG A 282 -9.27 14.46 -6.62
CA ARG A 282 -9.62 15.62 -7.45
C ARG A 282 -8.81 16.87 -7.10
N ILE A 283 -8.65 17.19 -5.82
CA ILE A 283 -7.80 18.32 -5.38
C ILE A 283 -6.36 18.13 -5.86
N THR A 284 -5.79 16.93 -5.67
CA THR A 284 -4.40 16.67 -6.11
C THR A 284 -4.25 16.80 -7.62
N ASN A 285 -5.23 16.34 -8.40
CA ASN A 285 -5.23 16.47 -9.85
C ASN A 285 -5.40 17.94 -10.28
N GLU A 286 -6.34 18.67 -9.69
CA GLU A 286 -6.53 20.11 -9.96
C GLU A 286 -5.29 20.94 -9.64
N LEU A 287 -4.65 20.69 -8.49
CA LEU A 287 -3.41 21.37 -8.11
C LEU A 287 -2.26 20.98 -9.03
N THR A 288 -2.17 19.70 -9.44
CA THR A 288 -1.17 19.23 -10.38
C THR A 288 -1.36 19.87 -11.76
N ASP A 289 -2.59 19.93 -12.25
CA ASP A 289 -2.93 20.56 -13.53
C ASP A 289 -2.71 22.07 -13.51
N TYR A 290 -3.12 22.74 -12.43
CA TYR A 290 -2.84 24.16 -12.22
C TYR A 290 -1.33 24.41 -12.20
N TYR A 291 -0.58 23.58 -11.49
CA TYR A 291 0.87 23.66 -11.44
C TYR A 291 1.50 23.45 -12.83
N LYS A 292 1.07 22.44 -13.59
CA LYS A 292 1.51 22.20 -14.98
C LYS A 292 1.19 23.37 -15.92
N ARG A 293 0.03 24.00 -15.75
CA ARG A 293 -0.41 25.15 -16.58
C ARG A 293 0.29 26.46 -16.23
N THR A 294 0.64 26.65 -14.96
CA THR A 294 1.23 27.90 -14.46
C THR A 294 2.75 27.88 -14.41
N LYS A 295 3.36 26.71 -14.18
CA LYS A 295 4.80 26.50 -14.19
C LYS A 295 5.16 25.56 -15.32
N THR A 296 5.51 26.15 -16.44
CA THR A 296 5.92 25.36 -17.60
C THR A 296 7.43 25.20 -17.68
N ILE A 297 8.22 25.89 -16.85
CA ILE A 297 9.66 26.01 -17.07
C ILE A 297 10.47 25.05 -16.18
N HIS A 298 11.27 24.18 -16.79
CA HIS A 298 12.31 23.37 -16.17
C HIS A 298 13.66 24.08 -16.22
N GLY A 299 14.39 24.08 -15.10
CA GLY A 299 15.73 24.63 -15.04
C GLY A 299 16.81 23.57 -15.26
N ILE A 300 17.84 23.90 -16.04
CA ILE A 300 19.07 23.11 -16.18
C ILE A 300 20.28 23.97 -15.85
N ALA A 301 21.12 23.51 -14.91
CA ALA A 301 22.38 24.14 -14.57
C ALA A 301 23.56 23.41 -15.23
N ILE A 302 24.39 24.17 -15.95
CA ILE A 302 25.53 23.68 -16.72
C ILE A 302 26.82 23.97 -15.94
N ASN A 303 27.69 22.96 -15.81
CA ASN A 303 29.06 23.14 -15.32
C ASN A 303 30.10 22.56 -16.28
N THR A 304 30.82 23.46 -16.94
CA THR A 304 31.96 23.16 -17.83
C THR A 304 33.33 23.39 -17.18
N LYS A 305 33.36 23.86 -15.92
CA LYS A 305 34.58 24.04 -15.13
C LYS A 305 35.00 22.76 -14.39
N PHE A 306 34.11 21.78 -14.32
CA PHE A 306 34.44 20.45 -13.83
C PHE A 306 35.47 19.79 -14.73
N SER A 307 36.59 19.33 -14.16
CA SER A 307 37.63 18.59 -14.89
C SER A 307 37.76 17.20 -14.28
N GLN A 308 37.74 16.18 -15.11
CA GLN A 308 37.93 14.80 -14.69
C GLN A 308 39.28 14.29 -15.20
N ILE A 309 40.05 13.65 -14.33
CA ILE A 309 41.42 13.19 -14.62
C ILE A 309 41.41 11.95 -15.53
N ASP A 310 40.29 11.22 -15.59
CA ASP A 310 40.20 9.89 -16.17
C ASP A 310 39.18 9.82 -17.33
N ASN A 311 39.69 9.74 -18.57
CA ASN A 311 38.92 9.79 -19.83
C ASN A 311 38.39 8.42 -20.30
N ASN A 312 38.61 7.35 -19.51
CA ASN A 312 38.24 5.98 -19.87
C ASN A 312 36.80 5.57 -19.53
N LYS A 313 35.94 6.51 -19.11
CA LYS A 313 34.52 6.23 -18.80
C LYS A 313 33.62 6.53 -20.01
N GLU A 314 32.55 5.77 -20.18
CA GLU A 314 31.56 5.95 -21.27
C GLU A 314 30.95 7.37 -21.29
N LYS A 315 30.64 7.94 -20.11
CA LYS A 315 30.24 9.36 -19.99
C LYS A 315 31.45 10.27 -19.93
N LYS A 316 31.45 11.31 -20.77
CA LYS A 316 32.54 12.27 -20.86
C LYS A 316 32.17 13.59 -20.20
N GLU A 317 33.19 14.39 -19.92
CA GLU A 317 33.02 15.75 -19.44
C GLU A 317 32.20 16.59 -20.43
N LEU A 318 31.23 17.35 -19.91
CA LEU A 318 30.32 18.12 -20.74
C LEU A 318 31.05 19.09 -21.68
N PHE A 319 32.05 19.83 -21.19
CA PHE A 319 32.81 20.76 -22.02
C PHE A 319 33.53 20.04 -23.18
N HIS A 320 34.12 18.87 -22.92
CA HIS A 320 34.79 18.08 -23.96
C HIS A 320 33.80 17.68 -25.08
N CYS A 321 32.59 17.25 -24.72
CA CYS A 321 31.54 16.93 -25.69
C CYS A 321 31.13 18.15 -26.52
N ILE A 322 30.85 19.29 -25.87
CA ILE A 322 30.49 20.55 -26.53
C ILE A 322 31.62 20.99 -27.49
N GLN A 323 32.86 21.01 -27.01
CA GLN A 323 34.04 21.36 -27.80
C GLN A 323 34.20 20.47 -29.03
N LYS A 324 33.97 19.16 -28.89
CA LYS A 324 34.07 18.22 -30.01
C LYS A 324 33.01 18.50 -31.09
N VAL A 325 31.77 18.80 -30.69
CA VAL A 325 30.68 19.13 -31.62
C VAL A 325 30.94 20.46 -32.32
N ILE A 326 31.32 21.50 -31.56
CA ILE A 326 31.64 22.82 -32.13
C ILE A 326 32.79 22.72 -33.12
N HIS A 327 33.90 22.08 -32.73
CA HIS A 327 35.07 21.92 -33.60
C HIS A 327 34.71 21.16 -34.89
N ARG A 328 33.88 20.10 -34.80
CA ARG A 328 33.41 19.36 -35.98
C ARG A 328 32.62 20.26 -36.95
N LYS A 329 31.82 21.20 -36.45
CA LYS A 329 30.96 22.07 -37.27
C LYS A 329 31.67 23.32 -37.80
N THR A 330 32.53 23.94 -36.98
CA THR A 330 33.08 25.28 -37.26
C THR A 330 34.59 25.30 -37.40
N GLN A 331 35.29 24.20 -37.09
CA GLN A 331 36.76 24.09 -37.02
C GLN A 331 37.43 24.98 -35.96
N PHE A 332 36.66 25.67 -35.10
CA PHE A 332 37.19 26.50 -34.02
C PHE A 332 37.23 25.77 -32.67
N THR A 333 38.13 26.21 -31.80
CA THR A 333 38.20 25.80 -30.39
C THR A 333 37.76 26.94 -29.49
N ILE A 334 36.99 26.62 -28.44
CA ILE A 334 36.49 27.56 -27.43
C ILE A 334 37.21 27.31 -26.10
N SER A 335 37.18 28.30 -25.21
CA SER A 335 37.68 28.21 -23.84
C SER A 335 36.57 27.77 -22.89
N ARG A 336 36.95 27.18 -21.74
CA ARG A 336 36.02 26.84 -20.64
C ARG A 336 35.36 28.07 -20.02
N ASP A 337 35.98 29.24 -20.18
CA ASP A 337 35.47 30.51 -19.66
C ASP A 337 34.50 31.22 -20.63
N ASP A 338 34.29 30.68 -21.84
CA ASP A 338 33.32 31.21 -22.82
C ASP A 338 31.88 30.82 -22.44
N THR A 339 31.45 31.22 -21.24
CA THR A 339 30.19 30.75 -20.63
C THR A 339 28.95 31.09 -21.46
N GLU A 340 28.95 32.22 -22.16
CA GLU A 340 27.83 32.61 -23.03
C GLU A 340 27.73 31.72 -24.28
N ILE A 341 28.86 31.43 -24.92
CA ILE A 341 28.92 30.55 -26.09
C ILE A 341 28.45 29.15 -25.72
N ILE A 342 28.94 28.62 -24.60
CA ILE A 342 28.56 27.31 -24.07
C ILE A 342 27.05 27.27 -23.74
N LYS A 343 26.54 28.29 -23.05
CA LYS A 343 25.12 28.38 -22.67
C LYS A 343 24.21 28.47 -23.90
N ASN A 344 24.59 29.28 -24.89
CA ASN A 344 23.85 29.40 -26.15
C ASN A 344 23.87 28.08 -26.93
N PHE A 345 25.01 27.39 -26.99
CA PHE A 345 25.09 26.07 -27.60
C PHE A 345 24.08 25.08 -26.99
N VAL A 346 24.04 24.97 -25.64
CA VAL A 346 23.12 24.05 -24.98
C VAL A 346 21.66 24.45 -25.21
N LYS A 347 21.36 25.75 -25.21
CA LYS A 347 20.02 26.26 -25.52
C LYS A 347 19.58 25.89 -26.94
N ASP A 348 20.46 26.08 -27.92
CA ASP A 348 20.20 25.75 -29.32
C ASP A 348 20.03 24.24 -29.52
N ASP A 349 20.83 23.44 -28.82
CA ASP A 349 20.77 21.98 -28.86
C ASP A 349 19.46 21.43 -28.24
N LEU A 350 18.85 22.14 -27.30
CA LEU A 350 17.58 21.77 -26.66
C LEU A 350 16.34 22.44 -27.29
N SER A 351 16.50 23.20 -28.38
CA SER A 351 15.45 24.09 -28.93
C SER A 351 14.29 23.44 -29.71
N GLU A 352 14.37 22.16 -30.08
CA GLU A 352 13.31 21.47 -30.86
C GLU A 352 12.38 20.64 -29.98
N THR A 353 12.61 19.32 -29.89
CA THR A 353 11.82 18.38 -29.09
C THR A 353 12.75 17.57 -28.20
N PRO A 354 13.26 18.15 -27.10
CA PRO A 354 14.13 17.43 -26.20
C PRO A 354 13.41 16.21 -25.62
N VAL A 355 14.09 15.07 -25.58
CA VAL A 355 13.53 13.81 -25.08
C VAL A 355 14.23 13.44 -23.77
N LEU A 356 13.46 13.25 -22.72
CA LEU A 356 13.95 12.82 -21.42
C LEU A 356 13.85 11.30 -21.32
N PHE A 357 14.96 10.63 -21.03
CA PHE A 357 15.03 9.22 -20.69
C PHE A 357 15.27 9.08 -19.19
N VAL A 358 14.49 8.22 -18.53
CA VAL A 358 14.57 8.02 -17.08
C VAL A 358 14.60 6.54 -16.78
N ASN A 359 15.69 6.04 -16.21
CA ASN A 359 15.69 4.70 -15.61
C ASN A 359 15.64 4.85 -14.09
N ASN A 360 14.70 4.16 -13.46
CA ASN A 360 14.62 4.05 -12.00
C ASN A 360 15.31 2.75 -11.53
N TYR A 361 16.03 2.82 -10.41
CA TYR A 361 16.68 1.68 -9.76
C TYR A 361 16.16 1.54 -8.31
N GLU A 362 16.39 0.41 -7.66
CA GLU A 362 15.81 -0.01 -6.35
C GLU A 362 16.02 0.97 -5.17
N ASN A 363 16.80 2.04 -5.34
CA ASN A 363 17.12 3.03 -4.30
C ASN A 363 16.61 4.46 -4.61
N ASP A 364 15.52 4.61 -5.39
CA ASP A 364 15.00 5.91 -5.86
C ASP A 364 16.07 6.77 -6.57
N TYR A 365 17.11 6.12 -7.07
CA TYR A 365 18.16 6.73 -7.86
C TYR A 365 17.71 6.77 -9.32
N TYR A 366 17.49 7.98 -9.82
CA TYR A 366 17.18 8.19 -11.23
C TYR A 366 18.46 8.33 -12.07
N ASP A 367 18.62 7.48 -13.07
CA ASP A 367 19.59 7.71 -14.14
C ASP A 367 18.88 8.45 -15.28
N VAL A 368 19.14 9.75 -15.36
CA VAL A 368 18.38 10.69 -16.18
C VAL A 368 19.24 11.22 -17.31
N ILE A 369 18.77 11.03 -18.54
CA ILE A 369 19.41 11.58 -19.74
C ILE A 369 18.43 12.48 -20.47
N LEU A 370 18.84 13.72 -20.72
CA LEU A 370 18.13 14.63 -21.59
C LEU A 370 18.80 14.65 -22.96
N LYS A 371 18.09 14.20 -23.99
CA LYS A 371 18.54 14.21 -25.39
C LYS A 371 18.24 15.56 -26.03
N GLY A 372 19.29 16.24 -26.48
CA GLY A 372 19.24 17.35 -27.44
C GLY A 372 19.45 16.86 -28.88
N LYS A 373 19.70 17.79 -29.80
CA LYS A 373 19.94 17.48 -31.23
C LYS A 373 21.25 16.72 -31.44
N GLU A 374 22.30 17.08 -30.71
CA GLU A 374 23.66 16.61 -30.89
C GLU A 374 24.21 15.88 -29.65
N LEU A 375 23.73 16.23 -28.45
CA LEU A 375 24.25 15.69 -27.19
C LEU A 375 23.18 15.03 -26.32
N PHE A 376 23.64 14.13 -25.48
CA PHE A 376 22.84 13.48 -24.43
C PHE A 376 23.34 13.95 -23.06
N TYR A 377 22.66 14.93 -22.47
CA TYR A 377 23.05 15.52 -21.19
C TYR A 377 22.70 14.59 -20.04
N VAL A 378 23.68 14.28 -19.19
CA VAL A 378 23.44 13.55 -17.94
C VAL A 378 22.96 14.56 -16.91
N LEU A 379 21.77 14.34 -16.36
CA LEU A 379 21.20 15.18 -15.31
C LEU A 379 21.38 14.52 -13.95
N THR A 380 21.71 15.34 -12.96
CA THR A 380 21.86 14.97 -11.54
C THR A 380 21.18 16.04 -10.67
N PRO A 381 20.81 15.78 -9.41
CA PRO A 381 20.22 16.83 -8.58
C PRO A 381 21.24 17.93 -8.28
N PHE A 382 20.81 19.18 -8.33
CA PHE A 382 21.65 20.35 -8.07
C PHE A 382 21.91 20.51 -6.57
N GLN A 383 23.14 20.84 -6.20
CA GLN A 383 23.54 21.13 -4.83
C GLN A 383 23.85 22.63 -4.71
N PRO A 384 22.98 23.44 -4.06
CA PRO A 384 23.15 24.90 -3.99
C PRO A 384 24.34 25.32 -3.10
N ASP A 385 24.59 24.56 -2.03
CA ASP A 385 25.69 24.81 -1.09
C ASP A 385 26.53 23.55 -0.90
N HIS A 386 27.85 23.69 -1.09
CA HIS A 386 28.80 22.59 -0.89
C HIS A 386 29.05 22.30 0.60
N GLY A 387 28.65 23.20 1.50
CA GLY A 387 28.72 23.01 2.95
C GLY A 387 27.58 22.17 3.54
N THR A 388 26.49 21.93 2.78
CA THR A 388 25.37 21.06 3.18
C THR A 388 25.20 19.92 2.19
N ASN A 389 24.61 18.81 2.61
CA ASN A 389 24.32 17.67 1.73
C ASN A 389 22.97 17.82 1.00
N ASP A 390 22.37 19.02 1.01
CA ASP A 390 21.03 19.25 0.47
C ASP A 390 21.07 19.32 -1.05
N LYS A 391 20.54 18.30 -1.71
CA LYS A 391 20.43 18.20 -3.17
C LYS A 391 18.97 18.36 -3.58
N THR A 392 18.73 19.00 -4.72
CA THR A 392 17.38 19.26 -5.20
C THR A 392 17.26 19.06 -6.71
N TRP A 393 16.14 18.50 -7.14
CA TRP A 393 15.75 18.39 -8.55
C TRP A 393 14.91 19.57 -9.04
N LYS A 394 14.81 20.67 -8.27
CA LYS A 394 14.25 21.95 -8.76
C LYS A 394 14.99 22.46 -10.00
N ILE A 395 16.30 22.18 -10.08
CA ILE A 395 17.15 22.42 -11.25
C ILE A 395 17.93 21.15 -11.52
N GLY A 396 17.90 20.66 -12.76
CA GLY A 396 18.73 19.53 -13.20
C GLY A 396 20.16 20.00 -13.43
N TYR A 397 21.14 19.32 -12.86
CA TYR A 397 22.55 19.69 -12.96
C TYR A 397 23.29 18.78 -13.93
N SER A 398 23.97 19.38 -14.91
CA SER A 398 24.77 18.66 -15.89
C SER A 398 26.24 19.08 -15.87
N LYS A 399 27.10 18.09 -15.65
CA LYS A 399 28.57 18.16 -15.75
C LYS A 399 29.15 17.10 -16.69
N HIS A 400 28.30 16.18 -17.15
CA HIS A 400 28.65 15.06 -18.01
C HIS A 400 27.65 14.95 -19.16
N ALA A 401 28.11 14.43 -20.30
CA ALA A 401 27.26 14.12 -21.44
C ALA A 401 27.79 12.89 -22.18
N TYR A 402 26.92 12.27 -22.98
CA TYR A 402 27.29 11.30 -23.99
C TYR A 402 27.18 11.90 -25.40
N LEU A 403 27.98 11.38 -26.32
CA LEU A 403 27.87 11.67 -27.76
C LEU A 403 26.87 10.73 -28.44
N GLU A 404 26.65 9.55 -27.87
CA GLU A 404 25.71 8.54 -28.35
C GLU A 404 24.94 7.98 -27.14
N LEU A 405 23.68 7.62 -27.32
CA LEU A 405 22.85 7.08 -26.23
C LEU A 405 23.42 5.71 -25.78
N PRO A 406 23.66 5.47 -24.49
CA PRO A 406 24.09 4.16 -24.02
C PRO A 406 23.02 3.06 -24.25
N ASN A 407 23.47 1.84 -24.55
CA ASN A 407 22.59 0.69 -24.88
C ASN A 407 21.49 0.41 -23.83
N LYS A 408 21.76 0.70 -22.55
CA LYS A 408 20.82 0.52 -21.43
C LYS A 408 19.56 1.41 -21.48
N PHE A 409 19.49 2.36 -22.41
CA PHE A 409 18.32 3.22 -22.62
C PHE A 409 17.52 2.88 -23.89
N PHE A 410 17.86 1.79 -24.60
CA PHE A 410 17.14 1.34 -25.81
C PHE A 410 15.96 0.39 -25.54
N SER A 411 15.76 -0.08 -24.30
CA SER A 411 14.58 -0.88 -23.93
C SER A 411 13.33 0.00 -23.87
N LYS A 412 12.24 -0.45 -24.50
CA LYS A 412 10.98 0.31 -24.64
C LYS A 412 10.36 0.64 -23.28
N GLU A 413 9.78 1.85 -23.21
CA GLU A 413 8.85 2.37 -22.18
C GLU A 413 9.36 3.23 -21.01
N ASN A 414 10.38 4.10 -21.17
CA ASN A 414 10.64 5.18 -20.18
C ASN A 414 11.18 6.48 -20.81
N TYR A 415 10.48 7.07 -21.78
CA TYR A 415 10.84 8.38 -22.32
C TYR A 415 9.66 9.37 -22.33
N ILE A 416 9.97 10.65 -22.14
CA ILE A 416 9.01 11.76 -22.20
C ILE A 416 9.52 12.81 -23.19
N GLU A 417 8.66 13.21 -24.13
CA GLU A 417 8.91 14.36 -24.99
C GLU A 417 8.61 15.64 -24.22
N LEU A 418 9.61 16.53 -24.15
CA LEU A 418 9.49 17.83 -23.50
C LEU A 418 9.31 18.92 -24.53
N ASN A 419 8.62 20.00 -24.13
CA ASN A 419 8.55 21.21 -24.92
C ASN A 419 9.85 22.02 -24.72
N SER A 420 10.54 22.39 -25.81
CA SER A 420 11.79 23.14 -25.74
C SER A 420 11.64 24.55 -25.16
N ASN A 421 10.51 25.21 -25.39
CA ASN A 421 10.22 26.56 -24.87
C ASN A 421 10.13 26.60 -23.33
N ASN A 422 10.09 25.42 -22.73
CA ASN A 422 9.92 25.19 -21.31
C ASN A 422 11.24 24.80 -20.64
N ILE A 423 12.40 24.90 -21.29
CA ILE A 423 13.69 24.59 -20.66
C ILE A 423 14.56 25.86 -20.59
N PHE A 424 14.91 26.26 -19.37
CA PHE A 424 15.82 27.37 -19.11
C PHE A 424 17.18 26.86 -18.67
N CYS A 425 18.21 27.34 -19.37
CA CYS A 425 19.60 27.01 -19.07
C CYS A 425 20.22 28.08 -18.17
N TYR A 426 20.94 27.64 -17.15
CA TYR A 426 21.69 28.46 -16.20
C TYR A 426 23.15 28.01 -16.18
N THR A 427 24.07 28.93 -15.93
CA THR A 427 25.38 28.54 -15.44
C THR A 427 25.26 28.06 -13.99
N HIS A 428 26.24 27.29 -13.50
CA HIS A 428 26.27 26.87 -12.10
C HIS A 428 26.11 28.04 -11.10
N HIS A 429 26.75 29.18 -11.37
CA HIS A 429 26.66 30.36 -10.50
C HIS A 429 25.29 31.05 -10.56
N GLU A 430 24.71 31.18 -11.76
CA GLU A 430 23.35 31.72 -11.92
C GLU A 430 22.31 30.86 -11.20
N ALA A 431 22.40 29.52 -11.33
CA ALA A 431 21.49 28.59 -10.68
C ALA A 431 21.55 28.68 -9.15
N LYS A 432 22.76 28.83 -8.58
CA LYS A 432 22.95 29.04 -7.15
C LYS A 432 22.26 30.32 -6.67
N ASN A 433 22.51 31.45 -7.34
CA ASN A 433 21.90 32.72 -6.97
C ASN A 433 20.37 32.70 -7.14
N PHE A 434 19.88 32.03 -8.19
CA PHE A 434 18.46 31.89 -8.46
C PHE A 434 17.71 31.09 -7.37
N LEU A 435 18.31 30.01 -6.85
CA LEU A 435 17.70 29.22 -5.78
C LEU A 435 17.75 29.90 -4.40
N LEU A 436 18.77 30.73 -4.15
CA LEU A 436 18.86 31.52 -2.92
C LEU A 436 17.83 32.66 -2.87
N ASN A 437 17.40 33.15 -4.04
CA ASN A 437 16.36 34.17 -4.18
C ASN A 437 14.97 33.51 -4.29
N SER A 438 14.29 33.35 -3.15
CA SER A 438 13.05 32.58 -3.02
C SER A 438 11.90 33.00 -3.95
N ASN A 439 11.83 34.28 -4.35
CA ASN A 439 10.73 34.78 -5.18
C ASN A 439 10.81 34.33 -6.64
N ASP A 440 12.01 34.21 -7.22
CA ASP A 440 12.19 33.81 -8.62
C ASP A 440 12.14 32.28 -8.79
N SER A 441 12.62 31.54 -7.78
CA SER A 441 12.60 30.07 -7.73
C SER A 441 11.20 29.46 -7.79
N LEU A 442 10.16 30.25 -7.51
CA LEU A 442 8.77 29.82 -7.53
C LEU A 442 8.24 29.56 -8.94
N ASN A 443 8.93 29.93 -10.02
CA ASN A 443 8.46 29.68 -11.39
C ASN A 443 8.94 28.36 -11.99
N LEU A 444 9.86 27.63 -11.33
CA LEU A 444 10.38 26.37 -11.85
C LEU A 444 9.50 25.15 -11.50
N MET A 445 9.35 24.26 -12.49
CA MET A 445 8.82 22.91 -12.31
C MET A 445 9.95 21.94 -11.93
N SER A 446 9.83 21.31 -10.75
CA SER A 446 10.81 20.30 -10.31
C SER A 446 10.81 19.08 -11.23
N TRP A 447 11.99 18.56 -11.54
CA TRP A 447 12.16 17.37 -12.36
C TRP A 447 11.56 16.11 -11.69
N ASP A 448 11.50 16.06 -10.35
CA ASP A 448 10.89 14.95 -9.59
C ASP A 448 9.45 14.64 -9.98
N ILE A 449 8.70 15.67 -10.39
CA ILE A 449 7.28 15.53 -10.74
C ILE A 449 7.15 14.73 -12.04
N ILE A 450 8.08 14.95 -12.98
CA ILE A 450 8.15 14.22 -14.25
C ILE A 450 8.57 12.77 -13.98
N PHE A 451 9.57 12.57 -13.13
CA PHE A 451 10.11 11.23 -12.86
C PHE A 451 9.04 10.30 -12.27
N LYS A 452 8.15 10.79 -11.41
CA LYS A 452 7.09 9.96 -10.80
C LYS A 452 5.95 9.56 -11.72
N GLU A 453 5.80 10.22 -12.88
CA GLU A 453 4.87 9.75 -13.92
C GLU A 453 5.42 8.50 -14.61
N ILE A 454 6.75 8.36 -14.63
CA ILE A 454 7.48 7.20 -15.16
C ILE A 454 7.74 6.22 -14.00
N GLY A 455 7.00 5.12 -13.96
CA GLY A 455 7.21 4.07 -12.95
C GLY A 455 6.09 3.88 -11.93
N LYS A 456 4.86 4.34 -12.23
CA LYS A 456 3.64 4.01 -11.46
C LYS A 456 3.35 2.49 -11.32
N THR A 457 4.18 1.62 -11.88
CA THR A 457 4.04 0.15 -11.82
C THR A 457 4.93 -0.54 -10.79
N TYR A 458 5.90 0.13 -10.16
CA TYR A 458 6.66 -0.49 -9.07
C TYR A 458 6.24 0.11 -7.74
N ASN A 459 5.06 -0.31 -7.27
CA ASN A 459 4.79 -0.28 -5.83
C ASN A 459 5.95 -1.02 -5.17
N LYS A 460 6.62 -0.35 -4.22
CA LYS A 460 7.69 -0.86 -3.35
C LYS A 460 7.12 -1.96 -2.42
N LYS A 461 6.56 -3.02 -3.01
CA LYS A 461 6.12 -4.22 -2.29
C LYS A 461 7.39 -4.97 -1.88
N ASN A 462 7.40 -5.44 -0.65
CA ASN A 462 8.45 -6.29 -0.11
C ASN A 462 8.67 -7.47 -1.09
N GLU A 463 9.89 -7.62 -1.63
CA GLU A 463 10.22 -8.63 -2.66
C GLU A 463 9.87 -10.05 -2.17
N GLU A 464 9.99 -10.31 -0.87
CA GLU A 464 9.60 -11.58 -0.26
C GLU A 464 8.08 -11.83 -0.34
N HIS A 465 7.28 -10.78 -0.16
CA HIS A 465 5.81 -10.87 -0.28
C HIS A 465 5.40 -11.13 -1.73
N LEU A 466 6.08 -10.49 -2.69
CA LEU A 466 5.86 -10.75 -4.11
C LEU A 466 6.15 -12.21 -4.46
N LYS A 467 7.31 -12.73 -4.05
CA LYS A 467 7.67 -14.15 -4.27
C LYS A 467 6.66 -15.11 -3.64
N LEU A 468 6.16 -14.82 -2.44
CA LEU A 468 5.11 -15.60 -1.80
C LEU A 468 3.82 -15.60 -2.63
N LEU A 469 3.35 -14.42 -3.04
CA LEU A 469 2.13 -14.29 -3.86
C LEU A 469 2.29 -14.95 -5.22
N GLU A 470 3.44 -14.82 -5.89
CA GLU A 470 3.75 -15.48 -7.15
C GLU A 470 3.70 -17.01 -7.00
N GLY A 471 4.32 -17.55 -5.95
CA GLY A 471 4.30 -18.99 -5.67
C GLY A 471 2.89 -19.53 -5.42
N LEU A 472 2.09 -18.84 -4.60
CA LEU A 472 0.72 -19.24 -4.31
C LEU A 472 -0.20 -19.10 -5.54
N THR A 473 0.02 -18.07 -6.36
CA THR A 473 -0.70 -17.87 -7.62
C THR A 473 -0.35 -18.97 -8.63
N ALA A 474 0.92 -19.36 -8.73
CA ALA A 474 1.33 -20.48 -9.58
C ALA A 474 0.65 -21.80 -9.16
N VAL A 475 0.56 -22.08 -7.86
CA VAL A 475 -0.19 -23.23 -7.33
C VAL A 475 -1.68 -23.13 -7.70
N HIS A 476 -2.28 -21.96 -7.54
CA HIS A 476 -3.68 -21.75 -7.89
C HIS A 476 -3.97 -21.98 -9.38
N ILE A 477 -3.13 -21.43 -10.27
CA ILE A 477 -3.23 -21.63 -11.73
C ILE A 477 -3.05 -23.11 -12.07
N THR A 478 -2.13 -23.80 -11.40
CA THR A 478 -1.92 -25.24 -11.58
C THR A 478 -3.16 -26.04 -11.20
N ASN A 479 -3.80 -25.73 -10.07
CA ASN A 479 -5.05 -26.37 -9.66
C ASN A 479 -6.19 -26.11 -10.66
N ILE A 480 -6.31 -24.89 -11.20
CA ILE A 480 -7.28 -24.58 -12.27
C ILE A 480 -7.00 -25.42 -13.52
N ALA A 481 -5.73 -25.54 -13.91
CA ALA A 481 -5.34 -26.32 -15.08
C ALA A 481 -5.67 -27.81 -14.92
N TYR A 482 -5.40 -28.40 -13.75
CA TYR A 482 -5.81 -29.77 -13.44
C TYR A 482 -7.33 -29.94 -13.43
N ALA A 483 -8.07 -29.03 -12.80
CA ALA A 483 -9.53 -29.06 -12.80
C ALA A 483 -10.12 -28.94 -14.21
N LYS A 484 -9.54 -28.10 -15.07
CA LYS A 484 -9.93 -28.03 -16.50
C LYS A 484 -9.58 -29.31 -17.26
N ALA A 485 -8.49 -29.98 -16.91
CA ALA A 485 -8.11 -31.22 -17.55
C ALA A 485 -9.09 -32.37 -17.25
N GLU A 486 -9.81 -32.31 -16.12
CA GLU A 486 -10.86 -33.28 -15.75
C GLU A 486 -12.21 -33.03 -16.42
N ILE A 487 -12.28 -32.10 -17.38
CA ILE A 487 -13.47 -31.89 -18.22
C ILE A 487 -13.28 -32.68 -19.51
N PHE A 488 -14.07 -33.74 -19.69
CA PHE A 488 -13.91 -34.70 -20.78
C PHE A 488 -14.89 -34.41 -21.93
N PRO A 489 -14.40 -34.01 -23.12
CA PRO A 489 -15.25 -33.78 -24.29
C PRO A 489 -15.87 -35.08 -24.80
N VAL A 490 -17.19 -35.07 -25.05
CA VAL A 490 -17.93 -36.23 -25.55
C VAL A 490 -18.91 -35.87 -26.66
N GLU A 491 -19.30 -36.88 -27.44
CA GLU A 491 -20.40 -36.83 -28.41
C GLU A 491 -21.46 -37.86 -28.04
N ILE A 492 -22.74 -37.51 -28.24
CA ILE A 492 -23.86 -38.41 -28.00
C ILE A 492 -24.09 -39.32 -29.22
N LEU A 493 -24.19 -40.62 -28.96
CA LEU A 493 -24.56 -41.63 -29.97
C LEU A 493 -26.07 -41.87 -30.00
N SER A 494 -26.68 -42.01 -28.82
CA SER A 494 -28.11 -42.30 -28.68
C SER A 494 -28.65 -41.81 -27.35
N GLU A 495 -29.92 -41.45 -27.37
CA GLU A 495 -30.75 -41.13 -26.21
C GLU A 495 -31.96 -42.07 -26.23
N GLU A 496 -32.11 -42.88 -25.18
CA GLU A 496 -33.21 -43.84 -25.06
C GLU A 496 -33.94 -43.63 -23.73
N SER A 497 -35.27 -43.75 -23.76
CA SER A 497 -36.05 -43.81 -22.52
C SER A 497 -35.84 -45.17 -21.85
N ASP A 498 -35.46 -45.17 -20.57
CA ASP A 498 -35.22 -46.38 -19.81
C ASP A 498 -36.52 -47.21 -19.72
N SER A 499 -36.48 -48.42 -20.27
CA SER A 499 -37.64 -49.31 -20.28
C SER A 499 -38.00 -49.87 -18.91
N GLU A 500 -37.05 -49.86 -17.95
CA GLU A 500 -37.23 -50.41 -16.61
C GLU A 500 -37.67 -49.35 -15.59
N ASN A 501 -37.29 -48.08 -15.78
CA ASN A 501 -37.70 -46.96 -14.93
C ASN A 501 -38.39 -45.85 -15.73
N ILE A 502 -39.71 -45.71 -15.51
CA ILE A 502 -40.51 -44.65 -16.14
C ILE A 502 -40.00 -43.28 -15.68
N GLY A 503 -39.42 -42.51 -16.61
CA GLY A 503 -38.92 -41.16 -16.37
C GLY A 503 -37.39 -41.04 -16.24
N SER A 504 -36.62 -42.12 -16.45
CA SER A 504 -35.16 -42.04 -16.64
C SER A 504 -34.77 -42.18 -18.12
N TRP A 505 -33.62 -41.61 -18.45
CA TRP A 505 -33.02 -41.59 -19.77
C TRP A 505 -31.65 -42.26 -19.72
N ILE A 506 -31.33 -43.05 -20.73
CA ILE A 506 -30.03 -43.68 -20.94
C ILE A 506 -29.33 -42.93 -22.07
N PHE A 507 -28.15 -42.38 -21.77
CA PHE A 507 -27.31 -41.69 -22.74
C PHE A 507 -26.09 -42.53 -23.05
N LYS A 508 -25.80 -42.73 -24.34
CA LYS A 508 -24.55 -43.36 -24.81
C LYS A 508 -23.62 -42.30 -25.37
N PHE A 509 -22.41 -42.19 -24.82
CA PHE A 509 -21.40 -41.21 -25.20
C PHE A 509 -20.13 -41.85 -25.76
N ILE A 510 -19.46 -41.16 -26.68
CA ILE A 510 -18.08 -41.45 -27.11
C ILE A 510 -17.17 -40.27 -26.80
N SER A 511 -15.90 -40.54 -26.54
CA SER A 511 -14.92 -39.46 -26.37
C SER A 511 -14.71 -38.72 -27.70
N ARG A 512 -14.79 -37.39 -27.65
CA ARG A 512 -14.55 -36.50 -28.79
C ARG A 512 -13.15 -35.91 -28.72
N LEU A 513 -12.45 -35.81 -29.83
CA LEU A 513 -11.19 -35.08 -29.90
C LEU A 513 -11.45 -33.56 -29.87
N ASP A 514 -10.87 -32.88 -28.88
CA ASP A 514 -10.87 -31.42 -28.76
C ASP A 514 -9.43 -30.93 -28.64
N GLU A 515 -8.97 -30.16 -29.64
CA GLU A 515 -7.56 -29.75 -29.75
C GLU A 515 -7.06 -28.99 -28.51
N ALA A 516 -7.91 -28.16 -27.89
CA ALA A 516 -7.55 -27.35 -26.74
C ALA A 516 -7.32 -28.19 -25.46
N THR A 517 -8.18 -29.19 -25.21
CA THR A 517 -8.00 -30.11 -24.06
C THR A 517 -6.83 -31.10 -24.27
N GLU A 518 -6.55 -31.48 -25.51
CA GLU A 518 -5.34 -32.23 -25.87
C GLU A 518 -4.07 -31.43 -25.64
N GLU A 519 -4.04 -30.15 -26.06
CA GLU A 519 -2.92 -29.24 -25.83
C GLU A 519 -2.69 -28.98 -24.34
N LEU A 520 -3.77 -28.81 -23.56
CA LEU A 520 -3.69 -28.67 -22.11
C LEU A 520 -3.10 -29.92 -21.46
N SER A 521 -3.55 -31.12 -21.87
CA SER A 521 -3.04 -32.39 -21.34
C SER A 521 -1.53 -32.55 -21.63
N LYS A 522 -1.10 -32.21 -22.85
CA LYS A 522 0.33 -32.19 -23.21
C LYS A 522 1.14 -31.19 -22.38
N SER A 523 0.60 -29.99 -22.17
CA SER A 523 1.25 -28.94 -21.38
C SER A 523 1.43 -29.34 -19.91
N LEU A 524 0.44 -30.04 -19.34
CA LEU A 524 0.49 -30.60 -17.98
C LEU A 524 1.29 -31.92 -17.89
N SER A 525 1.80 -32.45 -19.01
CA SER A 525 2.47 -33.75 -19.07
C SER A 525 1.61 -34.90 -18.52
N ILE A 526 0.30 -34.84 -18.76
CA ILE A 526 -0.66 -35.90 -18.42
C ILE A 526 -1.15 -36.60 -19.70
N GLU A 527 -1.79 -37.74 -19.52
CA GLU A 527 -2.34 -38.52 -20.63
C GLU A 527 -3.50 -37.80 -21.34
N SER A 528 -3.82 -38.21 -22.57
CA SER A 528 -4.90 -37.60 -23.35
C SER A 528 -6.25 -37.75 -22.63
N PRO A 529 -7.21 -36.82 -22.85
CA PRO A 529 -8.52 -36.85 -22.19
C PRO A 529 -9.24 -38.20 -22.36
N SER A 530 -9.18 -38.81 -23.55
CA SER A 530 -9.80 -40.11 -23.85
C SER A 530 -9.26 -41.23 -22.97
N VAL A 531 -7.94 -41.35 -22.85
CA VAL A 531 -7.25 -42.38 -22.05
C VAL A 531 -7.51 -42.17 -20.56
N ARG A 532 -7.57 -40.91 -20.11
CA ARG A 532 -7.86 -40.60 -18.71
C ARG A 532 -9.31 -40.94 -18.34
N LEU A 533 -10.27 -40.59 -19.19
CA LEU A 533 -11.68 -40.95 -18.98
C LEU A 533 -11.84 -42.48 -18.88
N GLU A 534 -11.23 -43.22 -19.82
CA GLU A 534 -11.21 -44.68 -19.83
C GLU A 534 -10.65 -45.25 -18.50
N LYS A 535 -9.51 -44.73 -18.04
CA LYS A 535 -8.88 -45.17 -16.79
C LYS A 535 -9.74 -44.89 -15.56
N ILE A 536 -10.39 -43.72 -15.50
CA ILE A 536 -11.25 -43.37 -14.36
C ILE A 536 -12.43 -44.33 -14.28
N ILE A 537 -13.10 -44.59 -15.41
CA ILE A 537 -14.27 -45.49 -15.49
C ILE A 537 -13.88 -46.96 -15.25
N ASN A 538 -12.71 -47.40 -15.73
CA ASN A 538 -12.23 -48.77 -15.57
C ASN A 538 -11.61 -49.07 -14.20
N SER A 539 -11.38 -48.05 -13.36
CA SER A 539 -10.81 -48.25 -12.03
C SER A 539 -11.86 -48.81 -11.06
N SER A 540 -11.66 -50.05 -10.62
CA SER A 540 -12.63 -50.81 -9.81
C SER A 540 -12.97 -50.20 -8.44
N GLU A 541 -12.20 -49.23 -7.96
CA GLU A 541 -12.45 -48.51 -6.69
C GLU A 541 -13.42 -47.32 -6.84
N ASN A 542 -13.71 -46.89 -8.07
CA ASN A 542 -14.33 -45.59 -8.37
C ASN A 542 -15.81 -45.67 -8.81
N ASN A 543 -16.26 -46.81 -9.36
CA ASN A 543 -17.59 -46.94 -9.96
C ASN A 543 -18.76 -46.75 -8.97
N ASP A 544 -18.58 -47.04 -7.67
CA ASP A 544 -19.63 -46.87 -6.66
C ASP A 544 -19.53 -45.54 -5.87
N LYS A 545 -18.48 -44.74 -6.07
CA LYS A 545 -18.19 -43.53 -5.26
C LYS A 545 -18.23 -42.22 -6.01
N LEU A 546 -17.94 -42.22 -7.31
CA LEU A 546 -17.91 -41.00 -8.11
C LEU A 546 -19.28 -40.64 -8.63
N SER A 547 -19.67 -39.40 -8.38
CA SER A 547 -20.81 -38.79 -9.06
C SER A 547 -20.34 -38.23 -10.40
N TRP A 548 -21.16 -38.31 -11.44
CA TRP A 548 -20.82 -37.75 -12.75
C TRP A 548 -21.77 -36.62 -13.09
N SER A 549 -21.28 -35.64 -13.85
CA SER A 549 -22.15 -34.59 -14.38
C SER A 549 -21.90 -34.32 -15.86
N LEU A 550 -22.97 -33.94 -16.54
CA LEU A 550 -22.97 -33.48 -17.92
C LEU A 550 -23.15 -31.96 -17.93
N VAL A 551 -22.29 -31.29 -18.68
CA VAL A 551 -22.29 -29.83 -18.84
C VAL A 551 -22.12 -29.43 -20.30
N ASN A 552 -22.57 -28.22 -20.63
CA ASN A 552 -22.54 -27.67 -21.98
C ASN A 552 -21.31 -26.80 -22.29
N ASN A 553 -20.44 -26.58 -21.30
CA ASN A 553 -19.31 -25.68 -21.41
C ASN A 553 -18.11 -26.20 -20.62
N LYS A 554 -16.91 -25.91 -21.13
CA LYS A 554 -15.61 -26.15 -20.49
C LYS A 554 -15.05 -24.92 -19.76
N ASP A 555 -15.74 -23.78 -19.81
CA ASP A 555 -15.32 -22.54 -19.17
C ASP A 555 -15.93 -22.33 -17.79
N PHE A 556 -15.07 -21.91 -16.86
CA PHE A 556 -15.38 -21.60 -15.47
C PHE A 556 -16.10 -20.24 -15.28
N SER A 557 -17.03 -19.89 -16.17
CA SER A 557 -17.72 -18.58 -16.16
C SER A 557 -19.11 -18.64 -15.52
N ARG A 558 -19.89 -19.69 -15.81
CA ARG A 558 -21.17 -20.05 -15.20
C ARG A 558 -21.61 -21.43 -15.69
N VAL A 559 -22.15 -22.25 -14.78
CA VAL A 559 -22.84 -23.49 -15.14
C VAL A 559 -24.32 -23.16 -15.19
N ASP A 560 -24.86 -22.95 -16.39
CA ASP A 560 -26.26 -22.56 -16.55
C ASP A 560 -27.20 -23.74 -16.25
N ASP A 561 -26.80 -24.96 -16.59
CA ASP A 561 -27.52 -26.20 -16.31
C ASP A 561 -26.53 -27.37 -16.16
N GLU A 562 -26.58 -28.09 -15.03
CA GLU A 562 -25.83 -29.31 -14.75
C GLU A 562 -26.79 -30.51 -14.67
N ILE A 563 -26.47 -31.59 -15.40
CA ILE A 563 -27.26 -32.82 -15.35
C ILE A 563 -26.44 -33.89 -14.64
N LEU A 564 -26.96 -34.36 -13.52
CA LEU A 564 -26.37 -35.50 -12.81
C LEU A 564 -26.53 -36.78 -13.63
N LEU A 565 -25.43 -37.51 -13.71
CA LEU A 565 -25.29 -38.77 -14.41
C LEU A 565 -24.91 -39.87 -13.39
N GLU A 566 -25.52 -41.03 -13.54
CA GLU A 566 -25.11 -42.27 -12.87
C GLU A 566 -24.51 -43.20 -13.93
N PHE A 567 -23.35 -43.79 -13.65
CA PHE A 567 -22.69 -44.68 -14.61
C PHE A 567 -23.46 -46.00 -14.72
N TYR A 568 -23.82 -46.40 -15.94
CA TYR A 568 -24.63 -47.59 -16.21
C TYR A 568 -23.79 -48.75 -16.76
N GLY A 569 -22.79 -48.45 -17.60
CA GLY A 569 -21.90 -49.46 -18.18
C GLY A 569 -21.10 -48.94 -19.36
N PHE A 570 -20.24 -49.79 -19.93
CA PHE A 570 -19.52 -49.46 -21.16
C PHE A 570 -19.54 -50.64 -22.14
N GLU A 571 -19.52 -50.31 -23.43
CA GLU A 571 -19.47 -51.24 -24.55
C GLU A 571 -18.37 -50.81 -25.49
N THR A 572 -17.80 -51.73 -26.28
CA THR A 572 -16.83 -51.38 -27.32
C THR A 572 -17.48 -51.57 -28.69
N ASP A 573 -17.49 -50.53 -29.53
CA ASP A 573 -18.00 -50.65 -30.90
C ASP A 573 -17.04 -51.51 -31.76
N ASN A 574 -17.54 -51.94 -32.92
CA ASN A 574 -16.80 -52.64 -33.98
C ASN A 574 -15.52 -51.92 -34.45
N LYS A 575 -15.39 -50.62 -34.15
CA LYS A 575 -14.21 -49.79 -34.41
C LYS A 575 -13.22 -49.72 -33.25
N SER A 576 -13.39 -50.52 -32.20
CA SER A 576 -12.60 -50.46 -30.96
C SER A 576 -12.66 -49.09 -30.26
N GLN A 577 -13.81 -48.42 -30.31
CA GLN A 577 -14.08 -47.20 -29.55
C GLN A 577 -14.97 -47.55 -28.36
N ASP A 578 -14.63 -47.01 -27.20
CA ASP A 578 -15.44 -47.19 -25.98
C ASP A 578 -16.66 -46.28 -26.00
N ILE A 579 -17.81 -46.91 -25.76
CA ILE A 579 -19.13 -46.28 -25.61
C ILE A 579 -19.48 -46.32 -24.14
N TYR A 580 -19.63 -45.15 -23.53
CA TYR A 580 -19.96 -45.00 -22.11
C TYR A 580 -21.46 -44.74 -21.96
N SER A 581 -22.14 -45.57 -21.17
CA SER A 581 -23.57 -45.47 -20.91
C SER A 581 -23.82 -44.88 -19.53
N PHE A 582 -24.68 -43.85 -19.47
CA PHE A 582 -25.08 -43.20 -18.23
C PHE A 582 -26.59 -43.08 -18.13
N THR A 583 -27.13 -43.12 -16.91
CA THR A 583 -28.53 -42.87 -16.61
C THR A 583 -28.74 -41.48 -16.02
N SER A 584 -29.87 -40.85 -16.34
CA SER A 584 -30.29 -39.58 -15.74
C SER A 584 -31.81 -39.51 -15.56
N LYS A 585 -32.27 -38.63 -14.66
CA LYS A 585 -33.70 -38.35 -14.43
C LYS A 585 -34.24 -37.21 -15.31
N LYS A 586 -33.36 -36.55 -16.08
CA LYS A 586 -33.70 -35.45 -16.98
C LYS A 586 -33.34 -35.84 -18.42
N PRO A 587 -34.15 -35.47 -19.42
CA PRO A 587 -33.77 -35.61 -20.83
C PRO A 587 -32.59 -34.69 -21.19
N LEU A 588 -31.93 -34.98 -22.30
CA LEU A 588 -30.85 -34.12 -22.80
C LEU A 588 -31.43 -32.79 -23.35
N PRO A 589 -30.93 -31.62 -22.91
CA PRO A 589 -31.28 -30.35 -23.53
C PRO A 589 -30.60 -30.18 -24.90
N ASP A 590 -31.06 -29.21 -25.69
CA ASP A 590 -30.48 -28.87 -27.01
C ASP A 590 -29.11 -28.19 -26.89
N TRP A 591 -28.10 -28.94 -26.44
CA TRP A 591 -26.71 -28.49 -26.29
C TRP A 591 -25.86 -28.87 -27.51
N ARG A 592 -25.02 -27.94 -27.97
CA ARG A 592 -24.12 -28.16 -29.11
C ARG A 592 -22.85 -28.92 -28.74
N ASP A 593 -22.32 -28.62 -27.56
CA ASP A 593 -21.10 -29.21 -27.03
C ASP A 593 -21.43 -29.90 -25.71
N LEU A 594 -20.88 -31.09 -25.51
CA LEU A 594 -21.14 -31.93 -24.35
C LEU A 594 -19.81 -32.29 -23.69
N TYR A 595 -19.78 -32.16 -22.37
CA TYR A 595 -18.63 -32.55 -21.56
C TYR A 595 -19.09 -33.34 -20.33
N ILE A 596 -18.35 -34.39 -20.01
CA ILE A 596 -18.52 -35.16 -18.79
C ILE A 596 -17.46 -34.74 -17.78
N VAL A 597 -17.86 -34.55 -16.53
CA VAL A 597 -16.98 -34.14 -15.43
C VAL A 597 -17.15 -35.13 -14.27
N PRO A 598 -16.06 -35.59 -13.63
CA PRO A 598 -16.13 -36.30 -12.37
C PRO A 598 -16.48 -35.29 -11.26
N ASP A 599 -17.48 -35.63 -10.46
CA ASP A 599 -18.13 -34.78 -9.48
C ASP A 599 -18.79 -33.51 -10.07
N SER A 600 -19.32 -32.65 -9.19
CA SER A 600 -20.01 -31.43 -9.62
C SER A 600 -19.02 -30.34 -10.04
N LEU A 601 -19.18 -29.83 -11.27
CA LEU A 601 -18.41 -28.71 -11.78
C LEU A 601 -18.66 -27.44 -10.95
N GLU A 602 -19.88 -27.27 -10.44
CA GLU A 602 -20.24 -26.15 -9.56
C GLU A 602 -19.47 -26.20 -8.23
N GLY A 603 -19.29 -27.40 -7.66
CA GLY A 603 -18.50 -27.61 -6.44
C GLY A 603 -17.04 -27.18 -6.63
N THR A 604 -16.41 -27.66 -7.69
CA THR A 604 -15.03 -27.33 -8.06
C THR A 604 -14.86 -25.83 -8.31
N LEU A 605 -15.80 -25.21 -9.03
CA LEU A 605 -15.85 -23.76 -9.24
C LEU A 605 -15.90 -22.96 -7.95
N ARG A 606 -16.76 -23.36 -7.00
CA ARG A 606 -16.86 -22.68 -5.69
C ARG A 606 -15.54 -22.77 -4.92
N GLN A 607 -14.84 -23.90 -4.99
CA GLN A 607 -13.55 -24.08 -4.32
C GLN A 607 -12.44 -23.22 -4.96
N ILE A 608 -12.36 -23.19 -6.29
CA ILE A 608 -11.41 -22.34 -7.04
C ILE A 608 -11.65 -20.86 -6.73
N THR A 609 -12.90 -20.38 -6.83
CA THR A 609 -13.26 -18.99 -6.53
C THR A 609 -12.96 -18.61 -5.09
N ARG A 610 -13.21 -19.52 -4.14
CA ARG A 610 -12.86 -19.29 -2.73
C ARG A 610 -11.34 -19.14 -2.55
N HIS A 611 -10.55 -19.96 -3.24
CA HIS A 611 -9.09 -19.87 -3.18
C HIS A 611 -8.58 -18.56 -3.79
N ALA A 612 -9.11 -18.14 -4.94
CA ALA A 612 -8.81 -16.85 -5.58
C ALA A 612 -9.08 -15.68 -4.61
N ASN A 613 -10.28 -15.62 -4.05
CA ASN A 613 -10.64 -14.60 -3.06
C ASN A 613 -9.70 -14.61 -1.84
N THR A 614 -9.22 -15.79 -1.42
CA THR A 614 -8.29 -15.89 -0.28
C THR A 614 -6.91 -15.31 -0.63
N LEU A 615 -6.45 -15.47 -1.88
CA LEU A 615 -5.21 -14.86 -2.36
C LEU A 615 -5.33 -13.33 -2.46
N ASP A 616 -6.44 -12.84 -2.99
CA ASP A 616 -6.73 -11.40 -3.05
C ASP A 616 -6.80 -10.79 -1.64
N MET A 617 -7.37 -11.52 -0.67
CA MET A 617 -7.35 -11.11 0.73
C MET A 617 -5.93 -11.09 1.29
N LEU A 618 -5.12 -12.14 1.05
CA LEU A 618 -3.75 -12.25 1.55
C LEU A 618 -2.86 -11.08 1.11
N GLU A 619 -3.02 -10.59 -0.13
CA GLU A 619 -2.31 -9.41 -0.64
C GLU A 619 -2.48 -8.18 0.28
N ASN A 620 -3.65 -8.06 0.91
CA ASN A 620 -3.96 -6.96 1.81
C ASN A 620 -3.52 -7.24 3.27
N HIS A 621 -3.06 -8.45 3.59
CA HIS A 621 -2.58 -8.84 4.93
C HIS A 621 -1.05 -8.85 4.99
N VAL A 622 -0.43 -7.68 4.95
CA VAL A 622 1.04 -7.51 5.06
C VAL A 622 1.61 -8.25 6.28
N GLU A 623 0.85 -8.25 7.37
CA GLU A 623 1.31 -8.79 8.66
C GLU A 623 1.27 -10.32 8.64
N LEU A 624 0.29 -10.90 7.94
CA LEU A 624 0.23 -12.33 7.68
C LEU A 624 1.35 -12.76 6.74
N MET A 625 1.61 -11.98 5.69
CA MET A 625 2.71 -12.25 4.77
C MET A 625 4.05 -12.21 5.51
N ASN A 626 4.29 -11.24 6.39
CA ASN A 626 5.46 -11.17 7.26
C ASN A 626 5.61 -12.42 8.15
N VAL A 627 4.52 -12.89 8.77
CA VAL A 627 4.55 -14.11 9.60
C VAL A 627 4.80 -15.37 8.77
N ILE A 628 4.29 -15.45 7.53
CA ILE A 628 4.50 -16.59 6.64
C ILE A 628 5.94 -16.61 6.09
N THR A 629 6.48 -15.47 5.68
CA THR A 629 7.83 -15.40 5.12
C THR A 629 8.91 -15.55 6.19
N SER A 630 8.73 -14.90 7.34
CA SER A 630 9.72 -14.89 8.43
C SER A 630 9.07 -15.04 9.81
N PRO A 631 8.64 -16.25 10.20
CA PRO A 631 7.88 -16.46 11.44
C PRO A 631 8.64 -16.03 12.70
N ASN A 632 9.96 -16.27 12.77
CA ASN A 632 10.73 -16.05 13.98
C ASN A 632 11.08 -14.57 14.24
N THR A 633 11.11 -13.73 13.21
CA THR A 633 11.47 -12.31 13.34
C THR A 633 10.29 -11.44 13.73
N HIS A 634 9.05 -11.88 13.46
CA HIS A 634 7.84 -11.09 13.65
C HIS A 634 6.98 -11.52 14.86
N LEU A 635 7.42 -12.51 15.63
CA LEU A 635 6.77 -12.89 16.89
C LEU A 635 7.17 -11.94 18.01
N THR A 636 6.21 -11.19 18.55
CA THR A 636 6.39 -10.38 19.76
C THR A 636 5.93 -11.16 20.98
N VAL A 637 6.78 -11.30 22.01
CA VAL A 637 6.38 -11.95 23.27
C VAL A 637 5.56 -10.96 24.09
N SER A 638 4.33 -11.32 24.44
CA SER A 638 3.51 -10.58 25.40
C SER A 638 4.06 -10.81 26.82
N ASN A 639 4.20 -9.73 27.58
CA ASN A 639 4.57 -9.77 29.00
C ASN A 639 3.33 -9.70 29.91
N GLU A 640 2.13 -9.89 29.39
CA GLU A 640 0.89 -9.93 30.18
C GLU A 640 0.84 -11.20 31.04
N GLU A 641 0.38 -11.06 32.29
CA GLU A 641 0.11 -12.20 33.15
C GLU A 641 -1.09 -12.98 32.61
N ILE A 642 -0.85 -14.24 32.23
CA ILE A 642 -1.91 -15.12 31.72
C ILE A 642 -2.75 -15.61 32.89
N VAL A 643 -3.92 -15.01 33.10
CA VAL A 643 -4.91 -15.47 34.08
C VAL A 643 -5.84 -16.48 33.39
N ALA A 644 -5.41 -17.74 33.30
CA ALA A 644 -6.18 -18.80 32.61
C ALA A 644 -6.15 -20.17 33.31
N GLU A 645 -5.94 -20.20 34.62
CA GLU A 645 -5.76 -21.43 35.41
C GLU A 645 -6.95 -22.40 35.21
N ASP A 646 -8.19 -21.91 35.28
CA ASP A 646 -9.41 -22.74 35.12
C ASP A 646 -9.58 -23.35 33.71
N ILE A 647 -9.06 -22.68 32.67
CA ILE A 647 -9.18 -23.14 31.28
C ILE A 647 -8.05 -24.10 30.93
N MET A 648 -6.85 -23.89 31.49
CA MET A 648 -5.69 -24.76 31.27
C MET A 648 -5.97 -26.19 31.70
N ASP A 649 -6.65 -26.39 32.83
CA ASP A 649 -7.00 -27.73 33.33
C ASP A 649 -7.96 -28.51 32.42
N SER A 650 -8.68 -27.83 31.52
CA SER A 650 -9.57 -28.45 30.53
C SER A 650 -8.86 -28.93 29.25
N LEU A 651 -7.58 -28.59 29.08
CA LEU A 651 -6.78 -28.88 27.89
C LEU A 651 -5.73 -29.96 28.21
N ASP A 652 -5.43 -30.84 27.26
CA ASP A 652 -4.31 -31.77 27.37
C ASP A 652 -2.96 -31.03 27.29
N GLU A 653 -1.89 -31.64 27.81
CA GLU A 653 -0.55 -31.04 27.93
C GLU A 653 -0.03 -30.46 26.60
N SER A 654 -0.34 -31.10 25.47
CA SER A 654 0.04 -30.59 24.15
C SER A 654 -0.68 -29.28 23.80
N LYS A 655 -1.98 -29.20 24.11
CA LYS A 655 -2.81 -28.01 23.90
C LYS A 655 -2.53 -26.93 24.92
N GLN A 656 -2.19 -27.25 26.16
CA GLN A 656 -1.75 -26.29 27.18
C GLN A 656 -0.49 -25.55 26.72
N LYS A 657 0.52 -26.27 26.19
CA LYS A 657 1.75 -25.67 25.64
C LYS A 657 1.47 -24.76 24.45
N VAL A 658 0.55 -25.15 23.56
CA VAL A 658 0.14 -24.30 22.44
C VAL A 658 -0.66 -23.09 22.94
N PHE A 659 -1.55 -23.28 23.90
CA PHE A 659 -2.39 -22.24 24.50
C PHE A 659 -1.55 -21.17 25.21
N SER A 660 -0.60 -21.59 26.06
CA SER A 660 0.34 -20.68 26.73
C SER A 660 1.19 -19.94 25.72
N LYS A 661 1.69 -20.65 24.69
CA LYS A 661 2.45 -20.03 23.61
C LYS A 661 1.62 -18.98 22.90
N VAL A 662 0.40 -19.31 22.48
CA VAL A 662 -0.50 -18.39 21.74
C VAL A 662 -0.81 -17.13 22.54
N LEU A 663 -1.09 -17.26 23.84
CA LEU A 663 -1.35 -16.10 24.71
C LEU A 663 -0.09 -15.26 24.97
N SER A 664 1.08 -15.89 24.97
CA SER A 664 2.37 -15.22 25.13
C SER A 664 2.94 -14.65 23.82
N THR A 665 2.32 -14.83 22.65
CA THR A 665 2.82 -14.30 21.37
C THR A 665 1.78 -13.45 20.63
N LEU A 666 2.16 -12.22 20.32
CA LEU A 666 1.38 -11.22 19.55
C LEU A 666 2.03 -10.98 18.18
N PRO A 667 1.28 -10.49 17.16
CA PRO A 667 -0.18 -10.32 17.13
C PRO A 667 -0.92 -11.55 16.58
N MET A 668 -0.21 -12.51 15.97
CA MET A 668 -0.83 -13.63 15.27
C MET A 668 -0.02 -14.92 15.43
N ASN A 669 -0.72 -16.03 15.65
CA ASN A 669 -0.13 -17.37 15.72
C ASN A 669 -0.78 -18.30 14.70
N LEU A 670 0.04 -19.05 13.96
CA LEU A 670 -0.44 -20.11 13.08
C LEU A 670 -0.47 -21.44 13.85
N VAL A 671 -1.66 -22.01 14.04
CA VAL A 671 -1.82 -23.33 14.66
C VAL A 671 -2.07 -24.39 13.58
N GLN A 672 -1.09 -25.26 13.35
CA GLN A 672 -1.18 -26.37 12.39
C GLN A 672 -1.24 -27.72 13.11
N GLY A 673 -2.08 -28.64 12.61
CA GLY A 673 -2.13 -30.02 13.11
C GLY A 673 -3.06 -30.91 12.26
N PRO A 674 -2.96 -32.26 12.37
CA PRO A 674 -3.76 -33.21 11.60
C PRO A 674 -5.28 -33.04 11.78
N PRO A 675 -6.14 -33.50 10.85
CA PRO A 675 -7.59 -33.51 11.04
C PRO A 675 -7.99 -34.26 12.33
N GLY A 676 -9.02 -33.80 13.05
CA GLY A 676 -9.56 -34.50 14.23
C GLY A 676 -8.86 -34.29 15.59
N VAL A 677 -7.70 -33.62 15.65
CA VAL A 677 -6.89 -33.47 16.90
C VAL A 677 -7.40 -32.41 17.90
N GLY A 678 -8.65 -31.96 17.77
CA GLY A 678 -9.26 -31.04 18.75
C GLY A 678 -8.90 -29.55 18.60
N LYS A 679 -8.47 -29.10 17.41
CA LYS A 679 -8.17 -27.68 17.12
C LYS A 679 -9.34 -26.74 17.47
N THR A 680 -10.57 -27.15 17.17
CA THR A 680 -11.78 -26.39 17.49
C THR A 680 -11.97 -26.21 19.00
N HIS A 681 -11.56 -27.20 19.81
CA HIS A 681 -11.61 -27.10 21.26
C HIS A 681 -10.59 -26.08 21.79
N LEU A 682 -9.37 -26.06 21.22
CA LEU A 682 -8.36 -25.05 21.54
C LEU A 682 -8.83 -23.64 21.18
N VAL A 683 -9.43 -23.45 19.99
CA VAL A 683 -9.99 -22.16 19.57
C VAL A 683 -11.12 -21.72 20.50
N LYS A 684 -12.00 -22.64 20.89
CA LYS A 684 -13.07 -22.35 21.85
C LYS A 684 -12.53 -21.93 23.22
N ALA A 685 -11.48 -22.59 23.71
CA ALA A 685 -10.80 -22.22 24.95
C ALA A 685 -10.21 -20.81 24.87
N LEU A 686 -9.59 -20.44 23.73
CA LEU A 686 -9.06 -19.09 23.51
C LEU A 686 -10.16 -18.02 23.52
N LEU A 687 -11.31 -18.30 22.90
CA LEU A 687 -12.45 -17.37 22.86
C LEU A 687 -13.20 -17.21 24.18
N THR A 688 -13.06 -18.19 25.09
CA THR A 688 -13.73 -18.18 26.40
C THR A 688 -12.80 -17.72 27.52
N CYS A 689 -11.52 -17.49 27.22
CA CYS A 689 -10.58 -16.89 28.14
C CYS A 689 -11.01 -15.45 28.43
N PRO A 690 -11.28 -15.09 29.70
CA PRO A 690 -11.50 -13.69 30.05
C PRO A 690 -10.24 -12.91 29.70
N HIS A 691 -10.40 -11.89 28.87
CA HIS A 691 -9.38 -10.87 28.65
C HIS A 691 -9.73 -9.72 29.59
N ASP A 692 -9.01 -9.60 30.70
CA ASP A 692 -9.12 -8.43 31.59
C ASP A 692 -8.46 -7.19 30.96
#